data_AF-A0AAU2KLG4-F1
#
_entry.id   AF-A0AAU2KLG4-F1
#
_cell.length_a   1.000
_cell.length_b   1.000
_cell.length_c   1.000
_cell.angle_alpha   90.00
_cell.angle_beta   90.00
_cell.angle_gamma   90.00
#
_symmetry.space_group_name_H-M   'P 1'
#
loop_
_entity.id
_entity.type
_entity.pdbx_description
1 polymer ?
#
loop_
_entity_poly.entity_id
_entity_poly.type
_entity_poly.pdbx_seq_one_letter_code
_entity_poly.pdbx_strand_id
1 'polypeptide(L)'
;MTAEGSANTYAGQARNVVQVETLYGGVNTGPHLLPVPRQLPRDATHFTDRTEVLNRLHELAATENGIAMISGPAGVGKSALAVHWAHARKEAFPDGQLYVNLCGYDRRAPLRPEDVLHGFLHALNASADGVLNDLDAMAALFRSLAHGKRLLVVADNARSADQVRPLLASSPGCFTLVTSRNRLSSLTAVDGATPLLVRPLDTPDAVHLLQRVSGHRDPRAATELVLRCGRMPLFIRIAAERASTAPSLKGPAEELARDHDRLEALSTLDDGMDARMVLSWSYQGLPSPVARAFRLLALHAGPDFSVPAAAALIGRPENETRRIIEKLDAVNMLEDMGGGRYRYHDVLRDYARERVEEEETQSERLGALRRELSYYLRMVDACDRVLAPERQHVPLDHDTARQPVPFPGPDAALAWCDAELPSLVHAVDQAVELGFDDVAWKLPVALVYFLRLQRRDTYRFELSTVAVDAARREGDPGAEAWSLICLGGAETDLERHEDALGHFTEALRISREIQDRHWEAISIYNLAWTLRLLGRYAEGLERQRQALGLQQESGDRRSVAITLTEIGALELDLGRPDQAYIEFERALVGARESTDLPTEAKALHGLGDVCRTVGRTSEAIDWYRQAVDVRHRVGDRFGLACSLFELGKQLAAVGRPAEAGQALAQAVVIFDDLKDPLVEDARRCLADIGGEGD
;
A
#
# COMPACT_ATOMS: atom_id res chain seq x y z
N MET A 1 -51.29 83.78 -26.04
CA MET A 1 -50.52 83.03 -25.04
C MET A 1 -49.40 82.31 -25.75
N THR A 2 -48.25 82.96 -25.83
CA THR A 2 -46.99 82.45 -26.39
C THR A 2 -46.34 81.53 -25.36
N ALA A 3 -46.10 80.27 -25.72
CA ALA A 3 -45.42 79.31 -24.87
C ALA A 3 -43.95 79.71 -24.71
N GLU A 4 -43.52 79.89 -23.46
CA GLU A 4 -42.12 80.13 -23.08
C GLU A 4 -41.28 78.90 -23.42
N GLY A 5 -40.40 79.01 -24.40
CA GLY A 5 -39.36 78.01 -24.67
C GLY A 5 -38.27 78.12 -23.60
N SER A 6 -38.11 77.07 -22.80
CA SER A 6 -37.02 76.97 -21.82
C SER A 6 -35.67 76.81 -22.52
N ALA A 7 -34.74 77.73 -22.29
CA ALA A 7 -33.36 77.64 -22.77
C ALA A 7 -32.44 77.15 -21.64
N ASN A 8 -31.66 76.09 -21.88
CA ASN A 8 -30.60 75.64 -20.99
C ASN A 8 -29.24 76.09 -21.54
N THR A 9 -28.48 76.85 -20.76
CA THR A 9 -27.08 77.20 -21.06
C THR A 9 -26.14 76.30 -20.26
N TYR A 10 -25.21 75.64 -20.96
CA TYR A 10 -24.15 74.82 -20.36
C TYR A 10 -22.78 75.40 -20.75
N ALA A 11 -21.83 75.43 -19.81
CA ALA A 11 -20.45 75.84 -20.07
C ALA A 11 -19.50 74.75 -19.55
N GLY A 12 -18.77 74.10 -20.47
CA GLY A 12 -17.80 73.05 -20.20
C GLY A 12 -17.29 72.43 -21.52
N GLN A 13 -16.15 71.73 -21.48
CA GLN A 13 -15.69 70.95 -22.63
C GLN A 13 -16.44 69.61 -22.69
N ALA A 14 -17.42 69.52 -23.58
CA ALA A 14 -18.08 68.27 -23.93
C ALA A 14 -17.52 67.75 -25.26
N ARG A 15 -17.23 66.45 -25.35
CA ARG A 15 -16.82 65.84 -26.64
C ARG A 15 -17.98 65.60 -27.59
N ASN A 16 -19.21 65.41 -27.09
CA ASN A 16 -20.46 65.35 -27.88
C ASN A 16 -21.62 65.87 -27.02
N VAL A 17 -22.46 66.76 -27.58
CA VAL A 17 -23.71 67.21 -26.95
C VAL A 17 -24.83 66.99 -27.97
N VAL A 18 -25.92 66.35 -27.54
CA VAL A 18 -27.12 66.16 -28.36
C VAL A 18 -28.31 66.74 -27.60
N GLN A 19 -28.98 67.74 -28.17
CA GLN A 19 -30.18 68.35 -27.62
C GLN A 19 -31.35 68.11 -28.59
N VAL A 20 -32.46 67.55 -28.10
CA VAL A 20 -33.63 67.22 -28.92
C VAL A 20 -34.91 67.48 -28.14
N GLU A 21 -35.94 68.01 -28.79
CA GLU A 21 -37.22 68.39 -28.15
C GLU A 21 -38.19 67.20 -28.03
N THR A 22 -38.29 66.31 -29.02
CA THR A 22 -39.00 65.02 -28.89
C THR A 22 -38.42 63.99 -29.85
N LEU A 23 -38.22 62.76 -29.37
CA LEU A 23 -37.50 61.69 -30.09
C LEU A 23 -38.44 60.51 -30.36
N TYR A 24 -38.60 60.14 -31.63
CA TYR A 24 -39.28 58.91 -32.04
C TYR A 24 -38.27 58.03 -32.79
N GLY A 25 -37.53 57.20 -32.05
CA GLY A 25 -36.40 56.40 -32.52
C GLY A 25 -35.29 56.30 -31.45
N GLY A 26 -34.17 55.64 -31.71
CA GLY A 26 -33.03 55.56 -30.76
C GLY A 26 -31.95 56.62 -31.02
N VAL A 27 -31.37 57.20 -29.97
CA VAL A 27 -30.15 58.03 -30.07
C VAL A 27 -28.93 57.11 -30.08
N ASN A 28 -28.28 56.96 -31.24
CA ASN A 28 -26.97 56.33 -31.31
C ASN A 28 -25.89 57.39 -31.11
N THR A 29 -25.41 57.55 -29.87
CA THR A 29 -24.08 58.10 -29.66
C THR A 29 -23.09 57.10 -30.26
N GLY A 30 -22.18 57.55 -31.14
CA GLY A 30 -21.32 56.67 -31.95
C GLY A 30 -20.66 55.55 -31.13
N PRO A 31 -20.24 54.42 -31.75
CA PRO A 31 -19.93 53.20 -31.03
C PRO A 31 -18.90 53.48 -29.95
N HIS A 32 -19.34 53.52 -28.69
CA HIS A 32 -18.46 53.29 -27.57
C HIS A 32 -18.01 51.84 -27.70
N LEU A 33 -16.95 51.63 -28.47
CA LEU A 33 -16.19 50.38 -28.49
C LEU A 33 -15.59 50.25 -27.10
N LEU A 34 -16.38 49.72 -26.16
CA LEU A 34 -15.84 49.24 -24.90
C LEU A 34 -14.80 48.17 -25.24
N PRO A 35 -13.66 48.17 -24.54
CA PRO A 35 -12.55 47.31 -24.88
C PRO A 35 -12.97 45.84 -24.76
N VAL A 36 -12.54 45.03 -25.74
CA VAL A 36 -12.64 43.57 -25.69
C VAL A 36 -12.07 43.08 -24.35
N PRO A 37 -12.77 42.20 -23.60
CA PRO A 37 -12.30 41.77 -22.29
C PRO A 37 -10.98 41.02 -22.40
N ARG A 38 -9.96 41.47 -21.66
CA ARG A 38 -8.64 40.87 -21.54
C ARG A 38 -8.31 40.68 -20.05
N GLN A 39 -9.00 39.74 -19.41
CA GLN A 39 -9.02 39.61 -17.95
C GLN A 39 -8.00 38.61 -17.38
N LEU A 40 -7.18 37.98 -18.23
CA LEU A 40 -6.21 36.98 -17.77
C LEU A 40 -5.23 37.58 -16.75
N PRO A 41 -5.00 36.91 -15.60
CA PRO A 41 -4.00 37.34 -14.64
C PRO A 41 -2.60 37.19 -15.22
N ARG A 42 -1.59 37.69 -14.49
CA ARG A 42 -0.18 37.60 -14.92
C ARG A 42 0.24 36.13 -15.10
N ASP A 43 0.97 35.86 -16.18
CA ASP A 43 1.56 34.54 -16.42
C ASP A 43 2.65 34.19 -15.40
N ALA A 44 2.87 32.89 -15.16
CA ALA A 44 3.87 32.40 -14.22
C ALA A 44 5.28 32.68 -14.75
N THR A 45 6.11 33.38 -13.96
CA THR A 45 7.47 33.78 -14.36
C THR A 45 8.44 32.61 -14.55
N HIS A 46 8.15 31.43 -13.97
CA HIS A 46 8.95 30.21 -14.11
C HIS A 46 8.03 28.99 -14.22
N PHE A 47 7.32 28.87 -15.33
CA PHE A 47 6.53 27.69 -15.64
C PHE A 47 7.46 26.55 -16.08
N THR A 48 7.29 25.37 -15.48
CA THR A 48 8.03 24.16 -15.85
C THR A 48 7.22 23.37 -16.88
N ASP A 49 7.88 22.69 -17.81
CA ASP A 49 7.22 22.07 -18.94
C ASP A 49 6.19 21.02 -18.50
N ARG A 50 5.03 21.03 -19.14
CA ARG A 50 3.86 20.16 -18.87
C ARG A 50 3.28 19.70 -20.19
N THR A 51 4.17 19.30 -21.09
CA THR A 51 3.91 19.18 -22.53
C THR A 51 2.73 18.28 -22.84
N GLU A 52 2.57 17.16 -22.13
CA GLU A 52 1.45 16.22 -22.35
C GLU A 52 0.08 16.88 -22.12
N VAL A 53 -0.10 17.54 -20.97
CA VAL A 53 -1.38 18.20 -20.64
C VAL A 53 -1.61 19.41 -21.54
N LEU A 54 -0.54 20.16 -21.84
CA LEU A 54 -0.61 21.27 -22.79
C LEU A 54 -1.06 20.79 -24.17
N ASN A 55 -0.45 19.75 -24.73
CA ASN A 55 -0.82 19.20 -26.04
C ASN A 55 -2.28 18.77 -26.07
N ARG A 56 -2.75 18.11 -25.01
CA ARG A 56 -4.15 17.69 -24.91
C ARG A 56 -5.12 18.88 -24.83
N LEU A 57 -4.75 19.96 -24.13
CA LEU A 57 -5.51 21.23 -24.19
C LEU A 57 -5.47 21.84 -25.59
N HIS A 58 -4.35 21.73 -26.31
CA HIS A 58 -4.21 22.23 -27.67
C HIS A 58 -5.16 21.51 -28.64
N GLU A 59 -5.26 20.19 -28.51
CA GLU A 59 -6.18 19.33 -29.28
C GLU A 59 -7.64 19.64 -28.93
N LEU A 60 -7.98 19.73 -27.64
CA LEU A 60 -9.34 20.02 -27.20
C LEU A 60 -9.83 21.38 -27.66
N ALA A 61 -8.97 22.40 -27.65
CA ALA A 61 -9.34 23.73 -28.14
C ALA A 61 -9.49 23.80 -29.66
N ALA A 62 -9.06 22.78 -30.41
CA ALA A 62 -9.35 22.66 -31.83
C ALA A 62 -10.76 22.08 -32.10
N THR A 63 -11.39 21.47 -31.10
CA THR A 63 -12.78 21.00 -31.18
C THR A 63 -13.77 22.16 -30.96
N GLU A 64 -14.93 22.12 -31.61
CA GLU A 64 -16.00 23.09 -31.35
C GLU A 64 -16.59 22.86 -29.96
N ASN A 65 -16.59 23.87 -29.09
CA ASN A 65 -17.19 23.88 -27.75
C ASN A 65 -16.53 22.99 -26.69
N GLY A 66 -15.20 22.91 -26.71
CA GLY A 66 -14.45 22.18 -25.69
C GLY A 66 -14.63 22.77 -24.27
N ILE A 67 -14.94 21.91 -23.31
CA ILE A 67 -14.80 22.19 -21.88
C ILE A 67 -13.67 21.31 -21.35
N ALA A 68 -12.61 21.91 -20.82
CA ALA A 68 -11.49 21.20 -20.23
C ALA A 68 -11.53 21.34 -18.70
N MET A 69 -11.53 20.19 -18.01
CA MET A 69 -11.57 20.11 -16.55
C MET A 69 -10.20 19.69 -16.01
N ILE A 70 -9.41 20.66 -15.55
CA ILE A 70 -8.10 20.45 -14.95
C ILE A 70 -8.26 20.14 -13.46
N SER A 71 -7.98 18.90 -13.08
CA SER A 71 -8.06 18.42 -11.69
C SER A 71 -6.70 17.94 -11.16
N GLY A 72 -6.56 17.82 -9.85
CA GLY A 72 -5.33 17.35 -9.21
C GLY A 72 -5.12 17.94 -7.80
N PRO A 73 -4.09 17.49 -7.08
CA PRO A 73 -3.86 17.85 -5.68
C PRO A 73 -3.54 19.34 -5.49
N ALA A 74 -3.65 19.81 -4.24
CA ALA A 74 -3.28 21.18 -3.89
C ALA A 74 -1.79 21.43 -4.19
N GLY A 75 -1.43 22.63 -4.65
CA GLY A 75 -0.03 22.98 -4.95
C GLY A 75 0.58 22.37 -6.22
N VAL A 76 -0.15 21.53 -6.97
CA VAL A 76 0.35 20.85 -8.18
C VAL A 76 0.55 21.78 -9.40
N GLY A 77 0.01 23.01 -9.35
CA GLY A 77 0.18 24.03 -10.38
C GLY A 77 -0.96 24.18 -11.39
N LYS A 78 -2.18 23.72 -11.10
CA LYS A 78 -3.35 23.79 -12.01
C LYS A 78 -3.66 25.21 -12.51
N SER A 79 -3.74 26.19 -11.61
CA SER A 79 -4.04 27.59 -11.96
C SER A 79 -2.94 28.18 -12.83
N ALA A 80 -1.67 27.91 -12.51
CA ALA A 80 -0.54 28.34 -13.33
C ALA A 80 -0.57 27.71 -14.73
N LEU A 81 -0.86 26.41 -14.84
CA LEU A 81 -1.04 25.72 -16.12
C LEU A 81 -2.16 26.34 -16.95
N ALA A 82 -3.31 26.60 -16.32
CA ALA A 82 -4.48 27.15 -17.00
C ALA A 82 -4.21 28.55 -17.54
N VAL A 83 -3.63 29.43 -16.72
CA VAL A 83 -3.26 30.79 -17.10
C VAL A 83 -2.17 30.78 -18.17
N HIS A 84 -1.15 29.94 -18.04
CA HIS A 84 -0.06 29.83 -19.02
C HIS A 84 -0.57 29.41 -20.40
N TRP A 85 -1.42 28.37 -20.45
CA TRP A 85 -2.06 27.94 -21.69
C TRP A 85 -2.98 29.03 -22.28
N ALA A 86 -3.75 29.73 -21.42
CA ALA A 86 -4.61 30.82 -21.85
C ALA A 86 -3.83 31.98 -22.50
N HIS A 87 -2.65 32.32 -21.96
CA HIS A 87 -1.76 33.32 -22.56
C HIS A 87 -1.22 32.86 -23.93
N ALA A 88 -0.82 31.59 -24.05
CA ALA A 88 -0.33 31.02 -25.29
C ALA A 88 -1.39 30.98 -26.42
N ARG A 89 -2.69 30.90 -26.06
CA ARG A 89 -3.81 30.79 -27.01
C ARG A 89 -4.68 32.04 -27.11
N LYS A 90 -4.34 33.15 -26.46
CA LYS A 90 -5.18 34.37 -26.41
C LYS A 90 -5.55 34.97 -27.79
N GLU A 91 -4.76 34.68 -28.82
CA GLU A 91 -5.02 35.15 -30.20
C GLU A 91 -6.10 34.32 -30.91
N ALA A 92 -6.32 33.07 -30.48
CA ALA A 92 -7.39 32.21 -31.02
C ALA A 92 -8.80 32.68 -30.60
N PHE A 93 -8.89 33.51 -29.56
CA PHE A 93 -10.12 34.03 -28.97
C PHE A 93 -10.19 35.56 -29.07
N PRO A 94 -10.32 36.14 -30.28
CA PRO A 94 -10.25 37.60 -30.47
C PRO A 94 -11.41 38.36 -29.83
N ASP A 95 -12.54 37.71 -29.57
CA ASP A 95 -13.72 38.35 -28.97
C ASP A 95 -13.60 38.50 -27.45
N GLY A 96 -12.57 37.90 -26.83
CA GLY A 96 -12.17 38.18 -25.46
C GLY A 96 -11.78 36.96 -24.62
N GLN A 97 -11.19 37.25 -23.46
CA GLN A 97 -10.86 36.30 -22.41
C GLN A 97 -11.49 36.78 -21.10
N LEU A 98 -12.38 35.95 -20.56
CA LEU A 98 -13.02 36.13 -19.26
C LEU A 98 -12.32 35.24 -18.25
N TYR A 99 -11.93 35.81 -17.12
CA TYR A 99 -11.26 35.09 -16.05
C TYR A 99 -11.97 35.32 -14.73
N VAL A 100 -12.16 34.26 -13.98
CA VAL A 100 -12.67 34.32 -12.61
C VAL A 100 -11.93 33.32 -11.74
N ASN A 101 -11.52 33.75 -10.54
CA ASN A 101 -11.18 32.85 -9.44
C ASN A 101 -12.44 32.64 -8.62
N LEU A 102 -13.00 31.43 -8.64
CA LEU A 102 -14.25 31.06 -7.96
C LEU A 102 -14.10 30.93 -6.44
N CYS A 103 -12.89 31.11 -5.90
CA CYS A 103 -12.58 31.06 -4.47
C CYS A 103 -13.08 29.78 -3.80
N GLY A 104 -13.10 28.65 -4.52
CA GLY A 104 -13.65 27.40 -4.03
C GLY A 104 -12.86 26.79 -2.87
N TYR A 105 -11.57 27.11 -2.79
CA TYR A 105 -10.64 26.72 -1.74
C TYR A 105 -9.76 27.93 -1.39
N ASP A 106 -10.29 28.86 -0.61
CA ASP A 106 -9.66 30.13 -0.21
C ASP A 106 -10.09 30.48 1.24
N ARG A 107 -9.50 31.52 1.85
CA ARG A 107 -9.98 32.10 3.12
C ARG A 107 -11.36 32.73 2.97
N ARG A 108 -11.67 33.24 1.77
CA ARG A 108 -12.95 33.88 1.46
C ARG A 108 -14.01 32.85 1.07
N ALA A 109 -15.28 33.21 1.26
CA ALA A 109 -16.39 32.38 0.80
C ALA A 109 -16.34 32.17 -0.72
N PRO A 110 -16.69 30.96 -1.23
CA PRO A 110 -16.77 30.70 -2.66
C PRO A 110 -17.73 31.68 -3.34
N LEU A 111 -17.34 32.17 -4.52
CA LEU A 111 -18.18 33.09 -5.27
C LEU A 111 -19.46 32.40 -5.74
N ARG A 112 -20.58 33.12 -5.64
CA ARG A 112 -21.86 32.65 -6.17
C ARG A 112 -21.90 32.87 -7.69
N PRO A 113 -22.52 31.97 -8.46
CA PRO A 113 -22.61 32.11 -9.92
C PRO A 113 -23.19 33.45 -10.39
N GLU A 114 -24.14 34.00 -9.64
CA GLU A 114 -24.80 35.28 -9.90
C GLU A 114 -23.79 36.43 -9.91
N ASP A 115 -22.91 36.47 -8.89
CA ASP A 115 -21.89 37.52 -8.75
C ASP A 115 -20.88 37.47 -9.92
N VAL A 116 -20.57 36.25 -10.38
CA VAL A 116 -19.66 36.02 -11.52
C VAL A 116 -20.31 36.41 -12.84
N LEU A 117 -21.55 35.98 -13.08
CA LEU A 117 -22.28 36.29 -14.30
C LEU A 117 -22.55 37.79 -14.42
N HIS A 118 -22.88 38.47 -13.33
CA HIS A 118 -22.98 39.93 -13.31
C HIS A 118 -21.70 40.58 -13.83
N GLY A 119 -20.53 40.12 -13.38
CA GLY A 119 -19.23 40.59 -13.86
C GLY A 119 -18.99 40.29 -15.35
N PHE A 120 -19.35 39.10 -15.82
CA PHE A 120 -19.17 38.70 -17.22
C PHE A 120 -20.10 39.45 -18.17
N LEU A 121 -21.37 39.63 -17.80
CA LEU A 121 -22.35 40.40 -18.57
C LEU A 121 -21.92 41.87 -18.70
N HIS A 122 -21.43 42.46 -17.60
CA HIS A 122 -20.87 43.81 -17.61
C HIS A 122 -19.63 43.89 -18.53
N ALA A 123 -18.73 42.91 -18.47
CA ALA A 123 -17.54 42.85 -19.33
C ALA A 123 -17.86 42.66 -20.83
N LEU A 124 -18.99 42.02 -21.15
CA LEU A 124 -19.48 41.83 -22.51
C LEU A 124 -20.42 42.96 -22.99
N ASN A 125 -20.53 44.03 -22.21
CA ASN A 125 -21.33 45.22 -22.52
C ASN A 125 -22.84 44.94 -22.70
N ALA A 126 -23.41 44.10 -21.84
CA ALA A 126 -24.85 43.92 -21.76
C ALA A 126 -25.46 44.78 -20.64
N SER A 127 -26.53 45.53 -20.95
CA SER A 127 -27.41 46.06 -19.90
C SER A 127 -28.18 44.89 -19.32
N ALA A 128 -27.98 44.65 -18.03
CA ALA A 128 -28.58 43.53 -17.32
C ALA A 128 -29.72 43.97 -16.39
N ASP A 129 -30.15 45.24 -16.44
CA ASP A 129 -30.98 45.92 -15.43
C ASP A 129 -32.35 45.26 -15.13
N GLY A 130 -32.78 44.27 -15.92
CA GLY A 130 -34.00 43.46 -15.69
C GLY A 130 -33.78 41.99 -15.32
N VAL A 131 -32.53 41.50 -15.28
CA VAL A 131 -32.21 40.05 -15.19
C VAL A 131 -31.30 39.71 -13.99
N LEU A 132 -30.75 40.71 -13.30
CA LEU A 132 -29.70 40.55 -12.27
C LEU A 132 -30.03 39.66 -11.05
N ASN A 133 -31.31 39.33 -10.83
CA ASN A 133 -31.74 38.54 -9.68
C ASN A 133 -32.14 37.09 -10.04
N ASP A 134 -32.04 36.71 -11.32
CA ASP A 134 -32.40 35.37 -11.80
C ASP A 134 -31.18 34.73 -12.49
N LEU A 135 -30.63 33.70 -11.85
CA LEU A 135 -29.45 32.99 -12.31
C LEU A 135 -29.65 32.35 -13.70
N ASP A 136 -30.80 31.72 -13.93
CA ASP A 136 -31.07 31.02 -15.19
C ASP A 136 -31.21 32.03 -16.33
N ALA A 137 -31.85 33.16 -16.06
CA ALA A 137 -31.99 34.23 -17.02
C ALA A 137 -30.65 34.94 -17.31
N MET A 138 -29.79 35.14 -16.30
CA MET A 138 -28.43 35.65 -16.50
C MET A 138 -27.57 34.69 -17.33
N ALA A 139 -27.65 33.39 -17.05
CA ALA A 139 -26.93 32.36 -17.79
C ALA A 139 -27.43 32.27 -19.25
N ALA A 140 -28.75 32.38 -19.47
CA ALA A 140 -29.34 32.43 -20.81
C ALA A 140 -28.89 33.67 -21.60
N LEU A 141 -28.84 34.83 -20.95
CA LEU A 141 -28.32 36.06 -21.56
C LEU A 141 -26.84 35.92 -21.90
N PHE A 142 -26.03 35.35 -20.99
CA PHE A 142 -24.61 35.09 -21.24
C PHE A 142 -24.40 34.19 -22.46
N ARG A 143 -25.13 33.07 -22.56
CA ARG A 143 -25.08 32.19 -23.75
C ARG A 143 -25.49 32.94 -25.03
N SER A 144 -26.50 33.80 -24.95
CA SER A 144 -26.96 34.61 -26.08
C SER A 144 -25.89 35.61 -26.54
N LEU A 145 -25.14 36.20 -25.62
CA LEU A 145 -24.04 37.13 -25.92
C LEU A 145 -22.78 36.42 -26.44
N ALA A 146 -22.57 35.17 -26.02
CA ALA A 146 -21.46 34.33 -26.48
C ALA A 146 -21.75 33.69 -27.85
N HIS A 147 -23.01 33.68 -28.29
CA HIS A 147 -23.40 33.12 -29.57
C HIS A 147 -22.65 33.81 -30.73
N GLY A 148 -22.00 33.00 -31.57
CA GLY A 148 -21.23 33.49 -32.72
C GLY A 148 -19.90 34.19 -32.38
N LYS A 149 -19.47 34.18 -31.10
CA LYS A 149 -18.19 34.74 -30.65
C LYS A 149 -17.16 33.64 -30.37
N ARG A 150 -15.88 34.01 -30.42
CA ARG A 150 -14.74 33.21 -29.98
C ARG A 150 -14.21 33.71 -28.65
N LEU A 151 -14.80 33.20 -27.57
CA LEU A 151 -14.45 33.57 -26.20
C LEU A 151 -13.71 32.44 -25.47
N LEU A 152 -12.75 32.82 -24.64
CA LEU A 152 -12.16 31.94 -23.64
C LEU A 152 -12.73 32.28 -22.27
N VAL A 153 -13.27 31.29 -21.57
CA VAL A 153 -13.70 31.40 -20.17
C VAL A 153 -12.77 30.57 -19.30
N VAL A 154 -12.09 31.20 -18.35
CA VAL A 154 -11.25 30.51 -17.35
C VAL A 154 -11.91 30.62 -15.99
N ALA A 155 -12.45 29.49 -15.52
CA ALA A 155 -13.05 29.32 -14.20
C ALA A 155 -12.03 28.62 -13.27
N ASP A 156 -11.20 29.42 -12.61
CA ASP A 156 -10.13 28.94 -11.73
C ASP A 156 -10.66 28.65 -10.32
N ASN A 157 -10.13 27.61 -9.67
CA ASN A 157 -10.40 27.24 -8.28
C ASN A 157 -11.88 26.95 -7.98
N ALA A 158 -12.57 26.20 -8.85
CA ALA A 158 -13.95 25.77 -8.65
C ALA A 158 -14.08 24.77 -7.49
N ARG A 159 -15.11 24.89 -6.65
CA ARG A 159 -15.45 23.90 -5.60
C ARG A 159 -16.46 22.87 -6.06
N SER A 160 -17.44 23.27 -6.88
CA SER A 160 -18.53 22.42 -7.34
C SER A 160 -18.84 22.66 -8.83
N ALA A 161 -19.50 21.70 -9.45
CA ALA A 161 -20.01 21.84 -10.82
C ALA A 161 -21.06 22.97 -10.92
N ASP A 162 -21.83 23.20 -9.86
CA ASP A 162 -22.89 24.22 -9.84
C ASP A 162 -22.32 25.65 -9.89
N GLN A 163 -21.07 25.86 -9.46
CA GLN A 163 -20.38 27.14 -9.67
C GLN A 163 -20.03 27.39 -11.14
N VAL A 164 -19.88 26.32 -11.92
CA VAL A 164 -19.31 26.37 -13.26
C VAL A 164 -20.40 26.30 -14.34
N ARG A 165 -21.43 25.46 -14.15
CA ARG A 165 -22.49 25.23 -15.14
C ARG A 165 -23.13 26.52 -15.69
N PRO A 166 -23.48 27.52 -14.86
CA PRO A 166 -24.07 28.76 -15.37
C PRO A 166 -23.11 29.57 -16.25
N LEU A 167 -21.80 29.33 -16.15
CA LEU A 167 -20.72 30.03 -16.87
C LEU A 167 -20.36 29.36 -18.21
N LEU A 168 -21.05 28.28 -18.58
CA LEU A 168 -20.77 27.54 -19.82
C LEU A 168 -21.40 28.27 -21.03
N ALA A 169 -20.56 28.85 -21.88
CA ALA A 169 -20.98 29.61 -23.06
C ALA A 169 -21.71 28.75 -24.11
N SER A 170 -21.36 27.47 -24.25
CA SER A 170 -22.02 26.48 -25.11
C SER A 170 -22.29 26.93 -26.56
N SER A 171 -21.40 27.72 -27.16
CA SER A 171 -21.53 28.25 -28.53
C SER A 171 -20.25 28.00 -29.35
N PRO A 172 -20.35 27.47 -30.60
CA PRO A 172 -19.21 27.17 -31.47
C PRO A 172 -18.18 28.30 -31.46
N GLY A 173 -16.92 27.97 -31.20
CA GLY A 173 -15.81 28.91 -31.08
C GLY A 173 -15.49 29.39 -29.65
N CYS A 174 -16.36 29.11 -28.67
CA CYS A 174 -16.05 29.31 -27.26
C CYS A 174 -15.33 28.09 -26.66
N PHE A 175 -14.42 28.35 -25.72
CA PHE A 175 -13.75 27.31 -24.94
C PHE A 175 -13.79 27.64 -23.45
N THR A 176 -14.09 26.65 -22.61
CA THR A 176 -14.12 26.83 -21.16
C THR A 176 -13.06 25.97 -20.49
N LEU A 177 -12.19 26.61 -19.72
CA LEU A 177 -11.15 25.99 -18.94
C LEU A 177 -11.51 26.07 -17.45
N VAL A 178 -11.64 24.94 -16.79
CA VAL A 178 -12.01 24.84 -15.39
C VAL A 178 -10.84 24.26 -14.62
N THR A 179 -10.48 24.85 -13.48
CA THR A 179 -9.53 24.22 -12.55
C THR A 179 -10.23 23.90 -11.24
N SER A 180 -9.92 22.74 -10.65
CA SER A 180 -10.42 22.37 -9.32
C SER A 180 -9.50 21.38 -8.63
N ARG A 181 -9.61 21.32 -7.30
CA ARG A 181 -9.02 20.22 -6.51
C ARG A 181 -9.88 18.96 -6.54
N ASN A 182 -11.16 19.08 -6.89
CA ASN A 182 -12.08 17.95 -7.09
C ASN A 182 -12.05 17.54 -8.57
N ARG A 183 -12.28 16.26 -8.87
CA ARG A 183 -12.48 15.79 -10.25
C ARG A 183 -13.75 16.35 -10.91
N LEU A 184 -14.72 16.84 -10.12
CA LEU A 184 -16.01 17.38 -10.57
C LEU A 184 -16.69 16.49 -11.62
N SER A 185 -16.75 15.18 -11.36
CA SER A 185 -17.15 14.15 -12.33
C SER A 185 -18.51 14.41 -13.00
N SER A 186 -19.40 15.17 -12.36
CA SER A 186 -20.68 15.55 -12.96
C SER A 186 -20.54 16.52 -14.14
N LEU A 187 -19.50 17.36 -14.21
CA LEU A 187 -19.19 18.17 -15.41
C LEU A 187 -18.78 17.28 -16.59
N THR A 188 -18.07 16.18 -16.33
CA THR A 188 -17.72 15.22 -17.39
C THR A 188 -18.93 14.42 -17.83
N ALA A 189 -19.72 13.90 -16.87
CA ALA A 189 -20.84 13.02 -17.17
C ALA A 189 -22.04 13.73 -17.80
N VAL A 190 -22.32 14.98 -17.41
CA VAL A 190 -23.52 15.72 -17.84
C VAL A 190 -23.18 16.78 -18.88
N ASP A 191 -22.09 17.52 -18.68
CA ASP A 191 -21.77 18.72 -19.46
C ASP A 191 -20.71 18.45 -20.55
N GLY A 192 -20.22 17.22 -20.68
CA GLY A 192 -19.25 16.82 -21.71
C GLY A 192 -17.82 17.33 -21.48
N ALA A 193 -17.48 17.74 -20.25
CA ALA A 193 -16.14 18.22 -19.94
C ALA A 193 -15.08 17.10 -20.05
N THR A 194 -14.00 17.35 -20.78
CA THR A 194 -12.88 16.41 -20.86
C THR A 194 -11.99 16.54 -19.62
N PRO A 195 -11.85 15.47 -18.80
CA PRO A 195 -11.04 15.51 -17.60
C PRO A 195 -9.54 15.44 -17.96
N LEU A 196 -8.77 16.34 -17.35
CA LEU A 196 -7.32 16.41 -17.44
C LEU A 196 -6.74 16.37 -16.03
N LEU A 197 -6.14 15.24 -15.66
CA LEU A 197 -5.50 15.07 -14.35
C LEU A 197 -4.07 15.60 -14.39
N VAL A 198 -3.77 16.59 -13.54
CA VAL A 198 -2.42 17.12 -13.36
C VAL A 198 -1.77 16.40 -12.19
N ARG A 199 -0.71 15.67 -12.49
CA ARG A 199 0.12 14.96 -11.52
C ARG A 199 1.27 15.84 -11.02
N PRO A 200 1.92 15.48 -9.90
CA PRO A 200 3.20 16.08 -9.50
C PRO A 200 4.21 16.14 -10.65
N LEU A 201 5.20 17.03 -10.56
CA LEU A 201 6.26 17.09 -11.57
C LEU A 201 7.01 15.75 -11.63
N ASP A 202 7.54 15.42 -12.81
CA ASP A 202 8.55 14.37 -12.85
C ASP A 202 9.80 14.86 -12.10
N THR A 203 10.68 13.93 -11.74
CA THR A 203 11.86 14.28 -10.93
C THR A 203 12.78 15.28 -11.66
N PRO A 204 13.08 15.11 -12.97
CA PRO A 204 13.90 16.08 -13.71
C PRO A 204 13.33 17.51 -13.72
N ASP A 205 12.04 17.68 -14.02
CA ASP A 205 11.39 18.98 -14.08
C ASP A 205 11.30 19.64 -12.70
N ALA A 206 11.03 18.83 -11.68
CA ALA A 206 11.01 19.30 -10.30
C ALA A 206 12.38 19.79 -9.82
N VAL A 207 13.46 19.06 -10.16
CA VAL A 207 14.84 19.50 -9.90
C VAL A 207 15.16 20.77 -10.66
N HIS A 208 14.78 20.87 -11.93
CA HIS A 208 15.00 22.06 -12.72
C HIS A 208 14.27 23.29 -12.13
N LEU A 209 13.03 23.13 -11.65
CA LEU A 209 12.31 24.19 -10.94
C LEU A 209 13.05 24.62 -9.68
N LEU A 210 13.48 23.67 -8.85
CA LEU A 210 14.22 23.94 -7.62
C LEU A 210 15.50 24.74 -7.91
N GLN A 211 16.32 24.27 -8.85
CA GLN A 211 17.59 24.89 -9.21
C GLN A 211 17.40 26.28 -9.79
N ARG A 212 16.28 26.53 -10.49
CA ARG A 212 15.98 27.83 -11.08
C ARG A 212 15.57 28.87 -10.04
N VAL A 213 14.85 28.46 -9.00
CA VAL A 213 14.40 29.34 -7.91
C VAL A 213 15.50 29.53 -6.87
N SER A 214 16.15 28.44 -6.43
CA SER A 214 17.15 28.49 -5.36
C SER A 214 18.54 28.99 -5.82
N GLY A 215 18.84 28.91 -7.12
CA GLY A 215 20.18 29.18 -7.66
C GLY A 215 21.20 28.07 -7.47
N HIS A 216 20.92 27.08 -6.60
CA HIS A 216 21.80 25.93 -6.37
C HIS A 216 21.81 24.96 -7.57
N ARG A 217 22.93 24.25 -7.78
CA ARG A 217 23.15 23.37 -8.93
C ARG A 217 23.49 21.92 -8.57
N ASP A 218 23.57 21.56 -7.29
CA ASP A 218 23.84 20.18 -6.85
C ASP A 218 22.65 19.25 -7.18
N PRO A 219 22.79 18.29 -8.11
CA PRO A 219 21.68 17.44 -8.53
C PRO A 219 21.24 16.42 -7.46
N ARG A 220 22.16 15.93 -6.62
CA ARG A 220 21.83 14.89 -5.64
C ARG A 220 20.99 15.46 -4.51
N ALA A 221 21.48 16.54 -3.88
CA ALA A 221 20.74 17.22 -2.83
C ALA A 221 19.43 17.84 -3.35
N ALA A 222 19.40 18.33 -4.60
CA ALA A 222 18.16 18.79 -5.23
C ALA A 222 17.12 17.68 -5.40
N THR A 223 17.56 16.48 -5.83
CA THR A 223 16.66 15.33 -6.00
C THR A 223 16.05 14.91 -4.68
N GLU A 224 16.86 14.80 -3.62
CA GLU A 224 16.38 14.43 -2.29
C GLU A 224 15.32 15.43 -1.79
N LEU A 225 15.63 16.72 -1.83
CA LEU A 225 14.72 17.77 -1.36
C LEU A 225 13.42 17.83 -2.18
N VAL A 226 13.49 17.63 -3.49
CA VAL A 226 12.33 17.56 -4.40
C VAL A 226 11.42 16.37 -4.07
N LEU A 227 12.00 15.20 -3.78
CA LEU A 227 11.22 14.02 -3.40
C LEU A 227 10.48 14.27 -2.08
N ARG A 228 11.13 14.90 -1.09
CA ARG A 228 10.50 15.28 0.18
C ARG A 228 9.38 16.32 0.02
N CYS A 229 9.46 17.18 -0.99
CA CYS A 229 8.38 18.12 -1.34
C CYS A 229 7.20 17.44 -2.08
N GLY A 230 7.20 16.11 -2.22
CA GLY A 230 6.20 15.37 -2.99
C GLY A 230 6.17 15.73 -4.48
N ARG A 231 7.25 16.32 -5.01
CA ARG A 231 7.35 16.86 -6.38
C ARG A 231 6.27 17.90 -6.72
N MET A 232 5.73 18.59 -5.71
CA MET A 232 4.70 19.61 -5.90
C MET A 232 5.34 20.99 -6.17
N PRO A 233 5.04 21.67 -7.29
CA PRO A 233 5.65 22.95 -7.64
C PRO A 233 5.58 24.01 -6.54
N LEU A 234 4.46 24.08 -5.80
CA LEU A 234 4.31 25.04 -4.71
C LEU A 234 5.30 24.77 -3.56
N PHE A 235 5.37 23.53 -3.08
CA PHE A 235 6.27 23.16 -1.99
C PHE A 235 7.74 23.25 -2.41
N ILE A 236 8.06 22.90 -3.66
CA ILE A 236 9.38 23.10 -4.24
C ILE A 236 9.76 24.59 -4.21
N ARG A 237 8.84 25.50 -4.55
CA ARG A 237 9.11 26.94 -4.53
C ARG A 237 9.35 27.46 -3.11
N ILE A 238 8.54 27.02 -2.13
CA ILE A 238 8.72 27.39 -0.73
C ILE A 238 10.09 26.91 -0.22
N ALA A 239 10.43 25.65 -0.47
CA ALA A 239 11.71 25.08 -0.07
C ALA A 239 12.89 25.73 -0.81
N ALA A 240 12.75 26.04 -2.10
CA ALA A 240 13.77 26.73 -2.89
C ALA A 240 14.01 28.16 -2.43
N GLU A 241 12.96 28.89 -2.07
CA GLU A 241 13.08 30.26 -1.53
C GLU A 241 13.85 30.25 -0.22
N ARG A 242 13.54 29.33 0.70
CA ARG A 242 14.30 29.16 1.94
C ARG A 242 15.76 28.79 1.64
N ALA A 243 15.97 27.84 0.74
CA ALA A 243 17.31 27.38 0.36
C ALA A 243 18.14 28.44 -0.39
N SER A 244 17.52 29.48 -0.99
CA SER A 244 18.21 30.54 -1.72
C SER A 244 19.18 31.34 -0.83
N THR A 245 18.89 31.41 0.46
CA THR A 245 19.72 32.08 1.47
C THR A 245 20.69 31.12 2.17
N ALA A 246 20.54 29.81 1.97
CA ALA A 246 21.38 28.79 2.58
C ALA A 246 22.67 28.56 1.78
N PRO A 247 23.80 28.25 2.43
CA PRO A 247 25.07 27.97 1.75
C PRO A 247 25.04 26.68 0.92
N SER A 248 24.13 25.74 1.22
CA SER A 248 23.94 24.51 0.44
C SER A 248 22.52 23.96 0.62
N LEU A 249 22.13 23.01 -0.23
CA LEU A 249 20.84 22.31 -0.16
C LEU A 249 20.77 21.24 0.95
N LYS A 250 21.90 20.87 1.56
CA LYS A 250 21.97 19.76 2.51
C LYS A 250 21.18 20.03 3.79
N GLY A 251 21.35 21.22 4.38
CA GLY A 251 20.63 21.61 5.60
C GLY A 251 19.10 21.59 5.43
N PRO A 252 18.55 22.28 4.40
CA PRO A 252 17.13 22.20 4.09
C PRO A 252 16.61 20.78 3.78
N ALA A 253 17.42 19.93 3.14
CA ALA A 253 17.05 18.54 2.87
C ALA A 253 16.97 17.70 4.17
N GLU A 254 17.93 17.88 5.08
CA GLU A 254 17.94 17.24 6.40
C GLU A 254 16.77 17.71 7.28
N GLU A 255 16.37 18.98 7.20
CA GLU A 255 15.19 19.52 7.91
C GLU A 255 13.90 18.84 7.41
N LEU A 256 13.71 18.74 6.08
CA LEU A 256 12.55 18.09 5.46
C LEU A 256 12.54 16.55 5.60
N ALA A 257 13.69 15.96 5.93
CA ALA A 257 13.82 14.53 6.19
C ALA A 257 13.24 14.13 7.56
N ARG A 258 13.10 15.08 8.49
CA ARG A 258 12.44 14.82 9.78
C ARG A 258 10.93 14.94 9.60
N ASP A 259 10.22 13.81 9.73
CA ASP A 259 8.78 13.73 9.49
C ASP A 259 7.95 14.72 10.34
N HIS A 260 8.36 15.00 11.58
CA HIS A 260 7.68 15.97 12.44
C HIS A 260 7.90 17.43 12.01
N ASP A 261 9.03 17.74 11.37
CA ASP A 261 9.42 19.13 11.04
C ASP A 261 9.10 19.48 9.58
N ARG A 262 8.66 18.52 8.75
CA ARG A 262 8.48 18.74 7.29
C ARG A 262 7.51 19.88 6.98
N LEU A 263 6.38 19.96 7.67
CA LEU A 263 5.41 21.03 7.45
C LEU A 263 5.91 22.39 7.98
N GLU A 264 6.68 22.38 9.06
CA GLU A 264 7.35 23.59 9.56
C GLU A 264 8.41 24.10 8.58
N ALA A 265 9.20 23.20 8.00
CA ALA A 265 10.16 23.49 6.94
C ALA A 265 9.48 24.00 5.65
N LEU A 266 8.24 23.59 5.38
CA LEU A 266 7.40 24.06 4.26
C LEU A 266 6.50 25.26 4.61
N SER A 267 6.79 25.96 5.71
CA SER A 267 6.13 27.21 6.09
C SER A 267 7.07 28.41 5.88
N THR A 268 6.54 29.55 5.43
CA THR A 268 7.27 30.83 5.37
C THR A 268 6.85 31.74 6.52
N LEU A 269 7.75 32.62 6.98
CA LEU A 269 7.44 33.64 7.99
C LEU A 269 6.44 34.70 7.51
N ASP A 270 6.24 34.83 6.20
CA ASP A 270 5.26 35.72 5.59
C ASP A 270 3.93 34.98 5.33
N ASP A 271 2.80 35.57 5.75
CA ASP A 271 1.44 35.01 5.86
C ASP A 271 0.80 34.43 4.56
N GLY A 272 1.52 34.48 3.44
CA GLY A 272 0.98 34.22 2.10
C GLY A 272 1.26 32.83 1.49
N MET A 273 2.29 32.10 1.94
CA MET A 273 2.71 30.82 1.34
C MET A 273 3.02 29.71 2.37
N ASP A 274 2.12 29.52 3.34
CA ASP A 274 2.20 28.40 4.29
C ASP A 274 1.56 27.13 3.71
N ALA A 275 2.31 26.02 3.70
CA ALA A 275 1.80 24.70 3.29
C ALA A 275 0.56 24.27 4.10
N ARG A 276 0.53 24.52 5.42
CA ARG A 276 -0.61 24.15 6.28
C ARG A 276 -1.88 24.88 5.87
N MET A 277 -1.76 26.16 5.56
CA MET A 277 -2.89 26.97 5.07
C MET A 277 -3.44 26.43 3.75
N VAL A 278 -2.58 26.01 2.83
CA VAL A 278 -3.02 25.49 1.52
C VAL A 278 -3.72 24.13 1.67
N LEU A 279 -3.23 23.27 2.57
CA LEU A 279 -3.82 21.96 2.86
C LEU A 279 -5.14 22.10 3.64
N SER A 280 -5.21 23.04 4.59
CA SER A 280 -6.39 23.26 5.43
C SER A 280 -7.64 23.61 4.64
N TRP A 281 -7.52 24.33 3.52
CA TRP A 281 -8.68 24.64 2.67
C TRP A 281 -9.33 23.41 2.06
N SER A 282 -8.55 22.39 1.68
CA SER A 282 -9.13 21.12 1.21
C SER A 282 -9.77 20.35 2.36
N TYR A 283 -9.16 20.39 3.54
CA TYR A 283 -9.60 19.68 4.72
C TYR A 283 -10.90 20.24 5.33
N GLN A 284 -11.01 21.56 5.46
CA GLN A 284 -12.21 22.27 5.94
C GLN A 284 -13.43 22.05 5.04
N GLY A 285 -13.21 21.69 3.77
CA GLY A 285 -14.27 21.36 2.83
C GLY A 285 -14.89 19.97 3.03
N LEU A 286 -14.29 19.11 3.88
CA LEU A 286 -14.73 17.73 4.07
C LEU A 286 -15.93 17.65 5.04
N PRO A 287 -16.94 16.81 4.74
CA PRO A 287 -17.96 16.46 5.73
C PRO A 287 -17.34 15.81 6.98
N SER A 288 -17.90 16.04 8.17
CA SER A 288 -17.31 15.58 9.43
C SER A 288 -16.93 14.09 9.47
N PRO A 289 -17.74 13.13 8.95
CA PRO A 289 -17.34 11.72 8.91
C PRO A 289 -16.13 11.44 8.02
N VAL A 290 -15.96 12.21 6.94
CA VAL A 290 -14.86 12.07 5.97
C VAL A 290 -13.60 12.74 6.51
N ALA A 291 -13.74 13.90 7.17
CA ALA A 291 -12.63 14.58 7.85
C ALA A 291 -12.04 13.70 8.97
N ARG A 292 -12.89 13.07 9.77
CA ARG A 292 -12.44 12.13 10.82
C ARG A 292 -11.72 10.92 10.23
N ALA A 293 -12.23 10.33 9.15
CA ALA A 293 -11.54 9.24 8.47
C ALA A 293 -10.18 9.68 7.92
N PHE A 294 -10.09 10.87 7.32
CA PHE A 294 -8.82 11.44 6.86
C PHE A 294 -7.79 11.60 8.00
N ARG A 295 -8.23 11.92 9.22
CA ARG A 295 -7.34 11.96 10.39
C ARG A 295 -6.91 10.56 10.83
N LEU A 296 -7.87 9.67 11.05
CA LEU A 296 -7.61 8.33 11.59
C LEU A 296 -6.75 7.48 10.65
N LEU A 297 -6.97 7.55 9.34
CA LEU A 297 -6.20 6.79 8.34
C LEU A 297 -4.71 7.17 8.32
N ALA A 298 -4.33 8.35 8.82
CA ALA A 298 -2.93 8.75 8.93
C ALA A 298 -2.16 8.02 10.06
N LEU A 299 -2.90 7.37 10.97
CA LEU A 299 -2.36 6.51 12.02
C LEU A 299 -1.87 5.15 11.48
N HIS A 300 -2.36 4.71 10.32
CA HIS A 300 -1.88 3.51 9.67
C HIS A 300 -0.36 3.62 9.45
N ALA A 301 0.41 2.63 9.90
CA ALA A 301 1.87 2.69 9.87
C ALA A 301 2.47 2.34 8.49
N GLY A 302 1.82 1.44 7.75
CA GLY A 302 2.29 0.96 6.45
C GLY A 302 2.34 2.01 5.34
N PRO A 303 2.92 1.66 4.17
CA PRO A 303 3.07 2.56 3.03
C PRO A 303 1.73 2.86 2.33
N ASP A 304 0.80 1.92 2.40
CA ASP A 304 -0.53 1.97 1.82
C ASP A 304 -1.45 0.97 2.54
N PHE A 305 -2.76 1.13 2.40
CA PHE A 305 -3.75 0.32 3.11
C PHE A 305 -4.87 -0.15 2.20
N SER A 306 -5.43 -1.32 2.51
CA SER A 306 -6.64 -1.84 1.87
C SER A 306 -7.90 -1.28 2.52
N VAL A 307 -9.03 -1.32 1.81
CA VAL A 307 -10.34 -0.89 2.34
C VAL A 307 -10.74 -1.62 3.64
N PRO A 308 -10.53 -2.94 3.78
CA PRO A 308 -10.83 -3.64 5.03
C PRO A 308 -9.97 -3.18 6.22
N ALA A 309 -8.66 -2.95 6.02
CA ALA A 309 -7.79 -2.41 7.07
C ALA A 309 -8.22 -1.00 7.50
N ALA A 310 -8.51 -0.13 6.53
CA ALA A 310 -9.09 1.19 6.76
C ALA A 310 -10.42 1.11 7.56
N ALA A 311 -11.27 0.12 7.26
CA ALA A 311 -12.55 -0.06 7.93
C ALA A 311 -12.37 -0.43 9.41
N ALA A 312 -11.41 -1.30 9.71
CA ALA A 312 -11.04 -1.65 11.08
C ALA A 312 -10.52 -0.43 11.86
N LEU A 313 -9.60 0.33 11.26
CA LEU A 313 -9.01 1.54 11.86
C LEU A 313 -10.08 2.60 12.15
N ILE A 314 -10.92 2.93 11.16
CA ILE A 314 -11.99 3.93 11.30
C ILE A 314 -13.10 3.44 12.26
N GLY A 315 -13.28 2.12 12.40
CA GLY A 315 -14.35 1.52 13.19
C GLY A 315 -15.72 1.62 12.51
N ARG A 316 -15.77 1.37 11.19
CA ARG A 316 -17.00 1.42 10.37
C ARG A 316 -17.11 0.21 9.45
N PRO A 317 -18.32 -0.18 9.02
CA PRO A 317 -18.50 -1.25 8.03
C PRO A 317 -17.76 -0.95 6.71
N GLU A 318 -17.19 -1.97 6.06
CA GLU A 318 -16.41 -1.82 4.83
C GLU A 318 -17.14 -1.05 3.72
N ASN A 319 -18.45 -1.27 3.56
CA ASN A 319 -19.25 -0.58 2.54
C ASN A 319 -19.37 0.92 2.81
N GLU A 320 -19.44 1.35 4.07
CA GLU A 320 -19.41 2.77 4.42
C GLU A 320 -18.01 3.34 4.23
N THR A 321 -16.99 2.61 4.67
CA THR A 321 -15.59 3.02 4.55
C THR A 321 -15.18 3.19 3.09
N ARG A 322 -15.59 2.28 2.20
CA ARG A 322 -15.35 2.40 0.75
C ARG A 322 -15.87 3.73 0.19
N ARG A 323 -17.11 4.10 0.53
CA ARG A 323 -17.71 5.39 0.11
C ARG A 323 -16.97 6.60 0.68
N ILE A 324 -16.38 6.47 1.88
CA ILE A 324 -15.58 7.54 2.47
C ILE A 324 -14.23 7.68 1.75
N ILE A 325 -13.55 6.56 1.46
CA ILE A 325 -12.29 6.54 0.72
C ILE A 325 -12.49 7.07 -0.71
N GLU A 326 -13.55 6.65 -1.40
CA GLU A 326 -13.92 7.19 -2.73
C GLU A 326 -14.11 8.71 -2.72
N LYS A 327 -14.69 9.26 -1.63
CA LYS A 327 -14.80 10.72 -1.48
C LYS A 327 -13.44 11.38 -1.27
N LEU A 328 -12.55 10.77 -0.50
CA LEU A 328 -11.19 11.27 -0.28
C LEU A 328 -10.35 11.23 -1.57
N ASP A 329 -10.44 10.14 -2.35
CA ASP A 329 -9.80 10.04 -3.68
C ASP A 329 -10.36 11.09 -4.65
N ALA A 330 -11.68 11.30 -4.66
CA ALA A 330 -12.33 12.28 -5.55
C ALA A 330 -11.86 13.73 -5.32
N VAL A 331 -11.44 14.05 -4.08
CA VAL A 331 -10.85 15.37 -3.73
C VAL A 331 -9.32 15.35 -3.68
N ASN A 332 -8.69 14.29 -4.16
CA ASN A 332 -7.23 14.09 -4.21
C ASN A 332 -6.56 14.20 -2.82
N MET A 333 -7.23 13.70 -1.77
CA MET A 333 -6.65 13.55 -0.42
C MET A 333 -5.98 12.19 -0.21
N LEU A 334 -6.38 11.19 -1.00
CA LEU A 334 -5.74 9.88 -1.12
C LEU A 334 -5.43 9.60 -2.58
N GLU A 335 -4.48 8.70 -2.81
CA GLU A 335 -4.12 8.18 -4.14
C GLU A 335 -4.55 6.71 -4.23
N ASP A 336 -5.30 6.35 -5.28
CA ASP A 336 -5.62 4.98 -5.64
C ASP A 336 -4.39 4.30 -6.29
N MET A 337 -3.92 3.23 -5.67
CA MET A 337 -2.78 2.43 -6.12
C MET A 337 -3.20 1.27 -7.04
N GLY A 338 -4.50 1.12 -7.30
CA GLY A 338 -5.09 -0.04 -7.93
C GLY A 338 -5.31 -1.19 -6.94
N GLY A 339 -6.10 -2.18 -7.34
CA GLY A 339 -6.38 -3.37 -6.51
C GLY A 339 -7.13 -3.07 -5.21
N GLY A 340 -7.76 -1.90 -5.09
CA GLY A 340 -8.47 -1.48 -3.86
C GLY A 340 -7.55 -1.01 -2.73
N ARG A 341 -6.31 -0.61 -3.06
CA ARG A 341 -5.34 -0.07 -2.11
C ARG A 341 -5.16 1.43 -2.28
N TYR A 342 -4.98 2.13 -1.17
CA TYR A 342 -4.89 3.58 -1.13
C TYR A 342 -3.73 4.04 -0.27
N ARG A 343 -3.18 5.21 -0.61
CA ARG A 343 -2.13 5.85 0.20
C ARG A 343 -2.33 7.36 0.31
N TYR A 344 -1.64 7.94 1.28
CA TYR A 344 -1.43 9.39 1.31
C TYR A 344 -0.27 9.79 0.40
N HIS A 345 -0.30 11.03 -0.08
CA HIS A 345 0.96 11.72 -0.39
C HIS A 345 1.65 12.15 0.91
N ASP A 346 2.98 12.07 0.98
CA ASP A 346 3.77 12.31 2.20
C ASP A 346 3.36 13.58 2.96
N VAL A 347 3.30 14.73 2.27
CA VAL A 347 2.92 16.02 2.89
C VAL A 347 1.47 16.02 3.41
N LEU A 348 0.56 15.30 2.73
CA LEU A 348 -0.83 15.15 3.21
C LEU A 348 -0.89 14.22 4.42
N ARG A 349 -0.03 13.19 4.49
CA ARG A 349 0.08 12.30 5.64
C ARG A 349 0.54 13.08 6.87
N ASP A 350 1.57 13.91 6.74
CA ASP A 350 2.07 14.75 7.83
C ASP A 350 0.99 15.72 8.32
N TYR A 351 0.25 16.33 7.39
CA TYR A 351 -0.84 17.23 7.75
C TYR A 351 -1.98 16.50 8.47
N ALA A 352 -2.32 15.30 8.02
CA ALA A 352 -3.32 14.47 8.67
C ALA A 352 -2.88 13.99 10.06
N ARG A 353 -1.57 13.73 10.26
CA ARG A 353 -0.97 13.40 11.56
C ARG A 353 -1.07 14.57 12.55
N GLU A 354 -0.73 15.79 12.15
CA GLU A 354 -0.95 16.96 13.02
C GLU A 354 -2.43 17.10 13.42
N ARG A 355 -3.35 16.94 12.46
CA ARG A 355 -4.78 17.07 12.73
C ARG A 355 -5.32 15.96 13.63
N VAL A 356 -4.82 14.72 13.53
CA VAL A 356 -5.26 13.63 14.42
C VAL A 356 -4.77 13.85 15.84
N GLU A 357 -3.61 14.47 16.03
CA GLU A 357 -3.08 14.82 17.35
C GLU A 357 -3.85 15.98 18.01
N GLU A 358 -4.23 16.98 17.22
CA GLU A 358 -4.97 18.16 17.69
C GLU A 358 -6.46 17.87 17.94
N GLU A 359 -7.10 17.06 17.09
CA GLU A 359 -8.56 16.90 17.10
C GLU A 359 -9.06 15.57 17.68
N GLU A 360 -8.24 14.53 17.79
CA GLU A 360 -8.63 13.26 18.42
C GLU A 360 -7.91 13.05 19.77
N THR A 361 -8.68 12.58 20.75
CA THR A 361 -8.11 12.25 22.06
C THR A 361 -7.12 11.09 21.95
N GLN A 362 -6.18 11.00 22.89
CA GLN A 362 -5.24 9.86 22.94
C GLN A 362 -5.97 8.51 23.04
N SER A 363 -7.08 8.46 23.80
CA SER A 363 -7.89 7.24 23.94
C SER A 363 -8.54 6.82 22.62
N GLU A 364 -9.06 7.76 21.83
CA GLU A 364 -9.65 7.48 20.52
C GLU A 364 -8.59 6.98 19.52
N ARG A 365 -7.40 7.58 19.53
CA ARG A 365 -6.27 7.17 18.69
C ARG A 365 -5.81 5.75 19.03
N LEU A 366 -5.57 5.46 20.32
CA LEU A 366 -5.19 4.12 20.78
C LEU A 366 -6.27 3.09 20.47
N GLY A 367 -7.55 3.44 20.65
CA GLY A 367 -8.67 2.57 20.31
C GLY A 367 -8.77 2.27 18.81
N ALA A 368 -8.44 3.24 17.95
CA ALA A 368 -8.39 3.03 16.50
C ALA A 368 -7.26 2.09 16.09
N LEU A 369 -6.05 2.36 16.57
CA LEU A 369 -4.86 1.54 16.34
C LEU A 369 -5.07 0.11 16.82
N ARG A 370 -5.62 -0.06 18.04
CA ARG A 370 -5.93 -1.38 18.59
C ARG A 370 -6.89 -2.17 17.69
N ARG A 371 -7.93 -1.54 17.11
CA ARG A 371 -8.86 -2.22 16.19
C ARG A 371 -8.17 -2.67 14.91
N GLU A 372 -7.32 -1.83 14.33
CA GLU A 372 -6.59 -2.19 13.10
C GLU A 372 -5.59 -3.33 13.36
N LEU A 373 -4.81 -3.24 14.42
CA LEU A 373 -3.86 -4.28 14.82
C LEU A 373 -4.55 -5.60 15.13
N SER A 374 -5.71 -5.55 15.79
CA SER A 374 -6.54 -6.75 16.02
C SER A 374 -7.10 -7.33 14.72
N TYR A 375 -7.45 -6.47 13.75
CA TYR A 375 -7.85 -6.92 12.41
C TYR A 375 -6.72 -7.66 11.69
N TYR A 376 -5.49 -7.11 11.68
CA TYR A 376 -4.34 -7.77 11.06
C TYR A 376 -4.04 -9.11 11.75
N LEU A 377 -4.04 -9.16 13.08
CA LEU A 377 -3.83 -10.39 13.84
C LEU A 377 -4.86 -11.46 13.47
N ARG A 378 -6.14 -11.09 13.42
CA ARG A 378 -7.21 -12.01 13.01
C ARG A 378 -7.01 -12.53 11.58
N MET A 379 -6.63 -11.66 10.65
CA MET A 379 -6.44 -12.06 9.26
C MET A 379 -5.23 -12.98 9.08
N VAL A 380 -4.13 -12.70 9.77
CA VAL A 380 -2.95 -13.58 9.79
C VAL A 380 -3.27 -14.92 10.43
N ASP A 381 -3.95 -14.95 11.58
CA ASP A 381 -4.39 -16.21 12.20
C ASP A 381 -5.32 -17.01 11.26
N ALA A 382 -6.21 -16.34 10.54
CA ALA A 382 -7.05 -17.00 9.55
C ALA A 382 -6.26 -17.54 8.35
N CYS A 383 -5.22 -16.83 7.88
CA CYS A 383 -4.29 -17.37 6.89
C CYS A 383 -3.59 -18.61 7.44
N ASP A 384 -3.09 -18.51 8.66
CA ASP A 384 -2.34 -19.57 9.31
C ASP A 384 -3.15 -20.86 9.48
N ARG A 385 -4.43 -20.74 9.85
CA ARG A 385 -5.37 -21.87 9.91
C ARG A 385 -5.62 -22.55 8.57
N VAL A 386 -5.53 -21.80 7.47
CA VAL A 386 -5.69 -22.36 6.12
C VAL A 386 -4.40 -23.03 5.66
N LEU A 387 -3.25 -22.44 5.98
CA LEU A 387 -1.95 -22.91 5.54
C LEU A 387 -1.43 -24.10 6.36
N ALA A 388 -1.72 -24.14 7.67
CA ALA A 388 -1.26 -25.16 8.60
C ALA A 388 -2.37 -25.54 9.61
N PRO A 389 -3.49 -26.14 9.18
CA PRO A 389 -4.63 -26.44 10.05
C PRO A 389 -4.33 -27.37 11.23
N GLU A 390 -3.25 -28.16 11.13
CA GLU A 390 -2.83 -29.12 12.14
C GLU A 390 -1.95 -28.53 13.26
N ARG A 391 -1.47 -27.28 13.12
CA ARG A 391 -0.60 -26.64 14.12
C ARG A 391 -1.40 -25.97 15.24
N GLN A 392 -0.74 -25.70 16.38
CA GLN A 392 -1.34 -24.84 17.39
C GLN A 392 -1.35 -23.38 16.90
N HIS A 393 -2.50 -22.73 17.02
CA HIS A 393 -2.73 -21.34 16.60
C HIS A 393 -2.80 -20.38 17.79
N VAL A 394 -2.46 -19.12 17.54
CA VAL A 394 -2.36 -18.11 18.61
C VAL A 394 -3.73 -17.91 19.28
N PRO A 395 -3.75 -17.69 20.61
CA PRO A 395 -5.00 -17.50 21.32
C PRO A 395 -5.59 -16.11 21.00
N LEU A 396 -6.73 -16.12 20.32
CA LEU A 396 -7.58 -14.95 20.08
C LEU A 396 -8.74 -14.91 21.07
N ASP A 397 -9.33 -13.73 21.26
CA ASP A 397 -10.56 -13.57 22.02
C ASP A 397 -11.73 -14.32 21.36
N HIS A 398 -12.69 -14.77 22.18
CA HIS A 398 -13.74 -15.70 21.76
C HIS A 398 -14.62 -15.16 20.61
N ASP A 399 -14.90 -13.86 20.60
CA ASP A 399 -15.74 -13.24 19.57
C ASP A 399 -15.01 -13.13 18.22
N THR A 400 -13.70 -12.86 18.25
CA THR A 400 -12.84 -12.86 17.07
C THR A 400 -12.68 -14.27 16.49
N ALA A 401 -12.47 -15.28 17.35
CA ALA A 401 -12.26 -16.66 16.93
C ALA A 401 -13.49 -17.31 16.25
N ARG A 402 -14.70 -16.79 16.48
CA ARG A 402 -15.94 -17.30 15.88
C ARG A 402 -16.22 -16.79 14.47
N GLN A 403 -15.46 -15.79 14.01
CA GLN A 403 -15.67 -15.25 12.67
C GLN A 403 -15.20 -16.26 11.62
N PRO A 404 -15.93 -16.39 10.50
CA PRO A 404 -15.56 -17.34 9.45
C PRO A 404 -14.20 -16.97 8.84
N VAL A 405 -13.39 -17.99 8.57
CA VAL A 405 -12.12 -17.86 7.84
C VAL A 405 -12.42 -17.28 6.45
N PRO A 406 -11.87 -16.11 6.09
CA PRO A 406 -12.28 -15.37 4.90
C PRO A 406 -11.61 -15.87 3.61
N PHE A 407 -10.73 -16.88 3.69
CA PHE A 407 -9.95 -17.34 2.55
C PHE A 407 -10.54 -18.63 1.96
N PRO A 408 -10.82 -18.67 0.64
CA PRO A 408 -11.38 -19.85 -0.01
C PRO A 408 -10.39 -21.02 -0.14
N GLY A 409 -9.09 -20.78 0.06
CA GLY A 409 -8.04 -21.79 0.01
C GLY A 409 -6.63 -21.21 0.21
N PRO A 410 -5.60 -22.08 0.21
CA PRO A 410 -4.21 -21.69 0.48
C PRO A 410 -3.67 -20.58 -0.43
N ASP A 411 -3.93 -20.64 -1.73
CA ASP A 411 -3.42 -19.63 -2.69
C ASP A 411 -3.93 -18.22 -2.38
N ALA A 412 -5.19 -18.10 -1.95
CA ALA A 412 -5.77 -16.82 -1.57
C ALA A 412 -5.18 -16.29 -0.25
N ALA A 413 -4.90 -17.17 0.71
CA ALA A 413 -4.24 -16.81 1.97
C ALA A 413 -2.79 -16.33 1.74
N LEU A 414 -2.03 -17.05 0.90
CA LEU A 414 -0.67 -16.67 0.52
C LEU A 414 -0.65 -15.30 -0.18
N ALA A 415 -1.51 -15.12 -1.20
CA ALA A 415 -1.58 -13.87 -1.95
C ALA A 415 -1.94 -12.67 -1.07
N TRP A 416 -2.83 -12.85 -0.09
CA TRP A 416 -3.17 -11.80 0.87
C TRP A 416 -1.99 -11.47 1.79
N CYS A 417 -1.33 -12.48 2.38
CA CYS A 417 -0.15 -12.26 3.23
C CYS A 417 0.98 -11.56 2.46
N ASP A 418 1.27 -11.97 1.22
CA ASP A 418 2.28 -11.32 0.39
C ASP A 418 1.92 -9.85 0.09
N ALA A 419 0.64 -9.56 -0.20
CA ALA A 419 0.20 -8.20 -0.49
C ALA A 419 0.22 -7.27 0.74
N GLU A 420 -0.07 -7.80 1.93
CA GLU A 420 -0.10 -7.02 3.19
C GLU A 420 1.23 -7.06 3.97
N LEU A 421 2.22 -7.84 3.53
CA LEU A 421 3.49 -8.02 4.27
C LEU A 421 4.15 -6.70 4.68
N PRO A 422 4.27 -5.66 3.81
CA PRO A 422 4.82 -4.38 4.23
C PRO A 422 4.04 -3.74 5.38
N SER A 423 2.71 -3.77 5.33
CA SER A 423 1.84 -3.21 6.36
C SER A 423 1.85 -4.04 7.65
N LEU A 424 2.00 -5.37 7.55
CA LEU A 424 2.13 -6.27 8.68
C LEU A 424 3.41 -6.05 9.48
N VAL A 425 4.55 -5.82 8.81
CA VAL A 425 5.81 -5.49 9.48
C VAL A 425 5.67 -4.19 10.28
N HIS A 426 5.15 -3.13 9.65
CA HIS A 426 4.92 -1.86 10.33
C HIS A 426 3.85 -1.97 11.44
N ALA A 427 2.88 -2.87 11.32
CA ALA A 427 1.90 -3.15 12.37
C ALA A 427 2.54 -3.79 13.60
N VAL A 428 3.54 -4.66 13.42
CA VAL A 428 4.32 -5.23 14.54
C VAL A 428 5.11 -4.13 15.25
N ASP A 429 5.83 -3.30 14.50
CA ASP A 429 6.59 -2.17 15.07
C ASP A 429 5.67 -1.22 15.85
N GLN A 430 4.52 -0.87 15.27
CA GLN A 430 3.53 -0.01 15.91
C GLN A 430 2.93 -0.66 17.18
N ALA A 431 2.70 -1.98 17.19
CA ALA A 431 2.23 -2.66 18.39
C ALA A 431 3.26 -2.58 19.53
N VAL A 432 4.56 -2.70 19.22
CA VAL A 432 5.66 -2.54 20.19
C VAL A 432 5.71 -1.11 20.72
N GLU A 433 5.71 -0.11 19.83
CA GLU A 433 5.77 1.31 20.21
C GLU A 433 4.63 1.73 21.15
N LEU A 434 3.44 1.15 20.96
CA LEU A 434 2.26 1.43 21.76
C LEU A 434 2.14 0.58 23.04
N GLY A 435 3.03 -0.41 23.23
CA GLY A 435 2.97 -1.35 24.35
C GLY A 435 1.81 -2.34 24.26
N PHE A 436 1.32 -2.65 23.06
CA PHE A 436 0.34 -3.72 22.82
C PHE A 436 1.05 -5.06 22.66
N ASP A 437 1.74 -5.48 23.73
CA ASP A 437 2.60 -6.66 23.71
C ASP A 437 1.86 -7.94 23.29
N ASP A 438 0.58 -8.07 23.66
CA ASP A 438 -0.27 -9.20 23.28
C ASP A 438 -0.47 -9.35 21.77
N VAL A 439 -0.47 -8.24 21.02
CA VAL A 439 -0.50 -8.27 19.55
C VAL A 439 0.92 -8.40 18.99
N ALA A 440 1.89 -7.73 19.61
CA ALA A 440 3.27 -7.68 19.16
C ALA A 440 3.96 -9.05 19.14
N TRP A 441 3.59 -9.99 20.03
CA TRP A 441 4.09 -11.37 19.93
C TRP A 441 3.21 -12.29 19.07
N LYS A 442 1.88 -12.16 19.14
CA LYS A 442 0.96 -13.06 18.41
C LYS A 442 1.05 -12.85 16.90
N LEU A 443 1.18 -11.61 16.44
CA LEU A 443 1.18 -11.30 15.01
C LEU A 443 2.40 -11.92 14.29
N PRO A 444 3.65 -11.78 14.78
CA PRO A 444 4.79 -12.54 14.26
C PRO A 444 4.61 -14.06 14.32
N VAL A 445 4.18 -14.60 15.47
CA VAL A 445 4.04 -16.05 15.68
C VAL A 445 3.03 -16.68 14.70
N ALA A 446 1.94 -15.97 14.43
CA ALA A 446 0.95 -16.37 13.44
C ALA A 446 1.50 -16.28 11.99
N LEU A 447 2.46 -15.37 11.70
CA LEU A 447 3.11 -15.26 10.39
C LEU A 447 4.20 -16.30 10.11
N VAL A 448 4.75 -16.96 11.14
CA VAL A 448 5.94 -17.83 11.01
C VAL A 448 5.83 -18.87 9.91
N TYR A 449 4.66 -19.51 9.77
CA TYR A 449 4.48 -20.57 8.77
C TYR A 449 4.52 -20.01 7.34
N PHE A 450 3.83 -18.90 7.08
CA PHE A 450 3.89 -18.18 5.80
C PHE A 450 5.32 -17.76 5.46
N LEU A 451 6.04 -17.15 6.41
CA LEU A 451 7.41 -16.68 6.18
C LEU A 451 8.37 -17.83 5.87
N ARG A 452 8.19 -18.99 6.52
CA ARG A 452 8.94 -20.22 6.23
C ARG A 452 8.63 -20.74 4.82
N LEU A 453 7.36 -20.86 4.46
CA LEU A 453 6.94 -21.35 3.14
C LEU A 453 7.48 -20.48 2.01
N GLN A 454 7.44 -19.15 2.17
CA GLN A 454 7.92 -18.19 1.17
C GLN A 454 9.43 -17.90 1.27
N ARG A 455 10.18 -18.63 2.12
CA ARG A 455 11.65 -18.48 2.31
C ARG A 455 12.05 -17.03 2.61
N ARG A 456 11.28 -16.38 3.49
CA ARG A 456 11.49 -14.98 3.93
C ARG A 456 12.30 -14.95 5.23
N ASP A 457 13.49 -15.56 5.21
CA ASP A 457 14.23 -15.92 6.43
C ASP A 457 14.64 -14.69 7.26
N THR A 458 14.98 -13.57 6.61
CA THR A 458 15.28 -12.30 7.30
C THR A 458 14.08 -11.77 8.09
N TYR A 459 12.90 -11.66 7.44
CA TYR A 459 11.68 -11.24 8.13
C TYR A 459 11.30 -12.20 9.25
N ARG A 460 11.47 -13.50 9.04
CA ARG A 460 11.15 -14.50 10.06
C ARG A 460 12.03 -14.33 11.30
N PHE A 461 13.33 -14.10 11.11
CA PHE A 461 14.26 -13.85 12.21
C PHE A 461 13.93 -12.55 12.95
N GLU A 462 13.77 -11.44 12.23
CA GLU A 462 13.49 -10.12 12.81
C GLU A 462 12.18 -10.12 13.60
N LEU A 463 11.09 -10.62 13.00
CA LEU A 463 9.78 -10.64 13.63
C LEU A 463 9.72 -11.63 14.81
N SER A 464 10.40 -12.77 14.74
CA SER A 464 10.46 -13.71 15.88
C SER A 464 11.26 -13.13 17.04
N THR A 465 12.28 -12.32 16.78
CA THR A 465 13.04 -11.59 17.82
C THR A 465 12.11 -10.62 18.55
N VAL A 466 11.35 -9.82 17.81
CA VAL A 466 10.36 -8.90 18.38
C VAL A 466 9.33 -9.66 19.24
N ALA A 467 8.90 -10.84 18.79
CA ALA A 467 7.92 -11.65 19.52
C ALA A 467 8.43 -12.15 20.87
N VAL A 468 9.71 -12.52 20.97
CA VAL A 468 10.34 -12.91 22.24
C VAL A 468 10.35 -11.72 23.21
N ASP A 469 10.78 -10.55 22.73
CA ASP A 469 10.84 -9.35 23.57
C ASP A 469 9.46 -8.89 24.04
N ALA A 470 8.45 -8.96 23.17
CA ALA A 470 7.06 -8.65 23.50
C ALA A 470 6.47 -9.64 24.53
N ALA A 471 6.66 -10.95 24.32
CA ALA A 471 6.18 -11.97 25.25
C ALA A 471 6.81 -11.83 26.66
N ARG A 472 8.10 -11.48 26.72
CA ARG A 472 8.80 -11.17 27.99
C ARG A 472 8.23 -9.95 28.70
N ARG A 473 7.87 -8.89 27.96
CA ARG A 473 7.24 -7.68 28.54
C ARG A 473 5.81 -7.94 29.03
N GLU A 474 5.05 -8.76 28.30
CA GLU A 474 3.72 -9.20 28.74
C GLU A 474 3.80 -10.07 30.01
N GLY A 475 4.91 -10.79 30.19
CA GLY A 475 5.14 -11.66 31.34
C GLY A 475 4.37 -12.98 31.25
N ASP A 476 4.07 -13.44 30.03
CA ASP A 476 3.47 -14.74 29.75
C ASP A 476 4.57 -15.76 29.37
N PRO A 477 4.92 -16.71 30.27
CA PRO A 477 5.99 -17.66 29.97
C PRO A 477 5.62 -18.66 28.86
N GLY A 478 4.32 -18.93 28.64
CA GLY A 478 3.87 -19.77 27.54
C GLY A 478 4.09 -19.08 26.19
N ALA A 479 3.76 -17.79 26.11
CA ALA A 479 4.08 -16.96 24.95
C ALA A 479 5.60 -16.85 24.74
N GLU A 480 6.39 -16.70 25.81
CA GLU A 480 7.85 -16.64 25.71
C GLU A 480 8.44 -17.94 25.15
N ALA A 481 8.04 -19.10 25.68
CA ALA A 481 8.50 -20.40 25.18
C ALA A 481 8.15 -20.59 23.70
N TRP A 482 6.94 -20.22 23.28
CA TRP A 482 6.53 -20.32 21.88
C TRP A 482 7.33 -19.38 20.97
N SER A 483 7.48 -18.12 21.35
CA SER A 483 8.29 -17.15 20.59
C SER A 483 9.75 -17.59 20.48
N LEU A 484 10.33 -18.16 21.53
CA LEU A 484 11.69 -18.72 21.52
C LEU A 484 11.84 -19.89 20.55
N ILE A 485 10.84 -20.79 20.48
CA ILE A 485 10.81 -21.87 19.49
C ILE A 485 10.77 -21.29 18.07
N CYS A 486 9.99 -20.23 17.85
CA CYS A 486 9.90 -19.58 16.54
C CYS A 486 11.24 -18.96 16.12
N LEU A 487 11.90 -18.26 17.05
CA LEU A 487 13.22 -17.64 16.85
C LEU A 487 14.30 -18.68 16.60
N GLY A 488 14.40 -19.71 17.45
CA GLY A 488 15.37 -20.80 17.27
C GLY A 488 15.18 -21.52 15.93
N GLY A 489 13.94 -21.69 15.48
CA GLY A 489 13.65 -22.24 14.17
C GLY A 489 14.05 -21.32 13.02
N ALA A 490 14.00 -20.00 13.19
CA ALA A 490 14.48 -19.04 12.19
C ALA A 490 16.01 -19.04 12.11
N GLU A 491 16.68 -19.15 13.26
CA GLU A 491 18.14 -19.28 13.34
C GLU A 491 18.64 -20.60 12.75
N THR A 492 17.90 -21.68 12.92
CA THR A 492 18.23 -22.97 12.29
C THR A 492 18.23 -22.86 10.76
N ASP A 493 17.24 -22.17 10.19
CA ASP A 493 17.17 -21.95 8.73
C ASP A 493 18.28 -21.02 8.22
N LEU A 494 18.79 -20.13 9.07
CA LEU A 494 19.94 -19.26 8.81
C LEU A 494 21.30 -19.92 9.16
N GLU A 495 21.32 -21.22 9.42
CA GLU A 495 22.51 -22.01 9.82
C GLU A 495 23.20 -21.52 11.12
N ARG A 496 22.49 -20.74 11.94
CA ARG A 496 22.93 -20.27 13.26
C ARG A 496 22.56 -21.29 14.35
N HIS A 497 23.08 -22.51 14.19
CA HIS A 497 22.64 -23.65 14.99
C HIS A 497 22.97 -23.54 16.49
N GLU A 498 24.08 -22.90 16.87
CA GLU A 498 24.42 -22.71 18.29
C GLU A 498 23.49 -21.70 18.98
N ASP A 499 23.10 -20.62 18.30
CA ASP A 499 22.12 -19.66 18.83
C ASP A 499 20.75 -20.33 18.99
N ALA A 500 20.33 -21.10 17.98
CA ALA A 500 19.10 -21.87 18.00
C ALA A 500 19.06 -22.87 19.17
N LEU A 501 20.20 -23.54 19.45
CA LEU A 501 20.35 -24.44 20.58
C LEU A 501 20.08 -23.73 21.92
N GLY A 502 20.60 -22.51 22.07
CA GLY A 502 20.35 -21.65 23.23
C GLY A 502 18.86 -21.36 23.42
N HIS A 503 18.18 -20.90 22.36
CA HIS A 503 16.76 -20.57 22.42
C HIS A 503 15.86 -21.79 22.66
N PHE A 504 16.12 -22.95 22.03
CA PHE A 504 15.36 -24.17 22.30
C PHE A 504 15.60 -24.72 23.71
N THR A 505 16.82 -24.57 24.26
CA THR A 505 17.12 -24.96 25.64
C THR A 505 16.34 -24.11 26.63
N GLU A 506 16.25 -22.80 26.37
CA GLU A 506 15.49 -21.88 27.21
C GLU A 506 13.99 -22.12 27.11
N ALA A 507 13.45 -22.32 25.90
CA ALA A 507 12.05 -22.69 25.69
C ALA A 507 11.69 -23.98 26.44
N LEU A 508 12.57 -24.99 26.41
CA LEU A 508 12.40 -26.24 27.16
C LEU A 508 12.35 -26.00 28.68
N ARG A 509 13.25 -25.16 29.20
CA ARG A 509 13.28 -24.80 30.62
C ARG A 509 11.96 -24.16 31.04
N ILE A 510 11.51 -23.14 30.30
CA ILE A 510 10.27 -22.43 30.59
C ILE A 510 9.06 -23.37 30.50
N SER A 511 8.97 -24.17 29.44
CA SER A 511 7.88 -25.13 29.24
C SER A 511 7.74 -26.12 30.40
N ARG A 512 8.87 -26.58 30.96
CA ARG A 512 8.89 -27.45 32.15
C ARG A 512 8.42 -26.73 33.41
N GLU A 513 8.82 -25.48 33.60
CA GLU A 513 8.42 -24.67 34.75
C GLU A 513 6.91 -24.40 34.78
N ILE A 514 6.31 -24.14 33.61
CA ILE A 514 4.85 -23.99 33.48
C ILE A 514 4.09 -25.30 33.29
N GLN A 515 4.82 -26.44 33.25
CA GLN A 515 4.27 -27.78 33.03
C GLN A 515 3.48 -27.92 31.72
N ASP A 516 3.85 -27.16 30.68
CA ASP A 516 3.26 -27.26 29.35
C ASP A 516 3.95 -28.36 28.56
N ARG A 517 3.28 -29.53 28.52
CA ARG A 517 3.77 -30.72 27.83
C ARG A 517 3.85 -30.55 26.31
N HIS A 518 3.03 -29.67 25.73
CA HIS A 518 3.05 -29.45 24.29
C HIS A 518 4.33 -28.70 23.88
N TRP A 519 4.62 -27.59 24.55
CA TRP A 519 5.82 -26.81 24.26
C TRP A 519 7.10 -27.51 24.72
N GLU A 520 7.05 -28.32 25.77
CA GLU A 520 8.16 -29.18 26.16
C GLU A 520 8.54 -30.16 25.03
N ALA A 521 7.56 -30.87 24.46
CA ALA A 521 7.80 -31.83 23.38
C ALA A 521 8.35 -31.15 22.12
N ILE A 522 7.78 -30.01 21.71
CA ILE A 522 8.25 -29.24 20.56
C ILE A 522 9.67 -28.71 20.79
N SER A 523 9.99 -28.24 21.99
CA SER A 523 11.34 -27.77 22.34
C SER A 523 12.36 -28.89 22.25
N ILE A 524 12.06 -30.08 22.79
CA ILE A 524 12.98 -31.23 22.73
C ILE A 524 13.19 -31.68 21.28
N TYR A 525 12.12 -31.75 20.47
CA TYR A 525 12.23 -32.11 19.06
C TYR A 525 13.19 -31.18 18.32
N ASN A 526 12.97 -29.86 18.43
CA ASN A 526 13.80 -28.88 17.73
C ASN A 526 15.24 -28.84 18.26
N LEU A 527 15.43 -29.03 19.57
CA LEU A 527 16.75 -29.14 20.19
C LEU A 527 17.52 -30.35 19.63
N ALA A 528 16.89 -31.52 19.57
CA ALA A 528 17.50 -32.73 19.06
C ALA A 528 17.83 -32.62 17.56
N TRP A 529 16.93 -32.03 16.77
CA TRP A 529 17.17 -31.72 15.36
C TRP A 529 18.39 -30.81 15.19
N THR A 530 18.49 -29.74 15.98
CA THR A 530 19.61 -28.79 15.92
C THR A 530 20.93 -29.43 16.34
N LEU A 531 20.91 -30.27 17.39
CA LEU A 531 22.08 -31.05 17.80
C LEU A 531 22.56 -32.02 16.70
N ARG A 532 21.62 -32.63 15.97
CA ARG A 532 21.92 -33.48 14.82
C ARG A 532 22.62 -32.69 13.70
N LEU A 533 22.13 -31.49 13.36
CA LEU A 533 22.75 -30.61 12.36
C LEU A 533 24.17 -30.19 12.75
N LEU A 534 24.44 -30.00 14.04
CA LEU A 534 25.78 -29.73 14.57
C LEU A 534 26.70 -30.96 14.65
N GLY A 535 26.24 -32.15 14.27
CA GLY A 535 26.98 -33.40 14.41
C GLY A 535 27.10 -33.91 15.86
N ARG A 536 26.37 -33.30 16.80
CA ARG A 536 26.36 -33.65 18.23
C ARG A 536 25.33 -34.77 18.51
N TYR A 537 25.44 -35.86 17.75
CA TYR A 537 24.42 -36.93 17.71
C TYR A 537 24.17 -37.60 19.06
N ALA A 538 25.22 -37.82 19.86
CA ALA A 538 25.11 -38.45 21.17
C ALA A 538 24.27 -37.61 22.15
N GLU A 539 24.44 -36.29 22.12
CA GLU A 539 23.65 -35.37 22.95
C GLU A 539 22.20 -35.31 22.45
N GLY A 540 21.98 -35.24 21.14
CA GLY A 540 20.64 -35.28 20.55
C GLY A 540 19.88 -36.55 20.94
N LEU A 541 20.57 -37.70 20.94
CA LEU A 541 20.03 -38.98 21.35
C LEU A 541 19.63 -39.00 22.83
N GLU A 542 20.45 -38.42 23.71
CA GLU A 542 20.11 -38.30 25.12
C GLU A 542 18.83 -37.46 25.33
N ARG A 543 18.70 -36.34 24.61
CA ARG A 543 17.50 -35.48 24.66
C ARG A 543 16.25 -36.21 24.18
N GLN A 544 16.33 -36.94 23.06
CA GLN A 544 15.20 -37.71 22.57
C GLN A 544 14.82 -38.87 23.50
N ARG A 545 15.78 -39.52 24.16
CA ARG A 545 15.49 -40.53 25.18
C ARG A 545 14.76 -39.96 26.39
N GLN A 546 15.08 -38.74 26.80
CA GLN A 546 14.34 -38.04 27.86
C GLN A 546 12.88 -37.78 27.41
N ALA A 547 12.66 -37.27 26.20
CA ALA A 547 11.31 -37.09 25.65
C ALA A 547 10.54 -38.41 25.58
N LEU A 548 11.19 -39.49 25.11
CA LEU A 548 10.57 -40.80 25.00
C LEU A 548 10.04 -41.30 26.35
N GLY A 549 10.80 -41.12 27.43
CA GLY A 549 10.36 -41.48 28.78
C GLY A 549 9.09 -40.74 29.19
N LEU A 550 9.04 -39.42 28.98
CA LEU A 550 7.88 -38.58 29.32
C LEU A 550 6.62 -38.96 28.51
N GLN A 551 6.78 -39.26 27.23
CA GLN A 551 5.68 -39.64 26.34
C GLN A 551 5.15 -41.04 26.64
N GLN A 552 6.02 -41.96 27.06
CA GLN A 552 5.61 -43.30 27.49
C GLN A 552 4.77 -43.24 28.77
N GLU A 553 5.11 -42.36 29.71
CA GLU A 553 4.33 -42.12 30.92
C GLU A 553 2.97 -41.48 30.63
N SER A 554 2.87 -40.64 29.59
CA SER A 554 1.62 -40.00 29.19
C SER A 554 0.70 -40.89 28.36
N GLY A 555 1.21 -42.00 27.81
CA GLY A 555 0.46 -42.91 26.95
C GLY A 555 0.23 -42.41 25.53
N ASP A 556 0.91 -41.34 25.10
CA ASP A 556 0.81 -40.79 23.74
C ASP A 556 1.60 -41.65 22.74
N ARG A 557 0.92 -42.66 22.20
CA ARG A 557 1.51 -43.62 21.25
C ARG A 557 2.02 -42.95 19.97
N ARG A 558 1.39 -41.86 19.52
CA ARG A 558 1.79 -41.15 18.30
C ARG A 558 3.11 -40.44 18.54
N SER A 559 3.20 -39.67 19.62
CA SER A 559 4.43 -38.96 19.99
C SER A 559 5.60 -39.93 20.24
N VAL A 560 5.33 -41.09 20.87
CA VAL A 560 6.32 -42.17 21.03
C VAL A 560 6.86 -42.64 19.67
N ALA A 561 6.00 -42.89 18.67
CA ALA A 561 6.44 -43.33 17.34
C ALA A 561 7.28 -42.27 16.61
N ILE A 562 6.90 -40.99 16.73
CA ILE A 562 7.67 -39.86 16.17
C ILE A 562 9.06 -39.82 16.81
N THR A 563 9.15 -39.84 18.14
CA THR A 563 10.42 -39.77 18.85
C THR A 563 11.30 -41.00 18.58
N LEU A 564 10.73 -42.21 18.46
CA LEU A 564 11.49 -43.40 18.06
C LEU A 564 12.08 -43.29 16.65
N THR A 565 11.37 -42.64 15.72
CA THR A 565 11.90 -42.35 14.37
C THR A 565 13.12 -41.44 14.44
N GLU A 566 13.06 -40.38 15.25
CA GLU A 566 14.19 -39.46 15.42
C GLU A 566 15.39 -40.13 16.13
N ILE A 567 15.13 -40.98 17.13
CA ILE A 567 16.15 -41.81 17.78
C ILE A 567 16.82 -42.75 16.76
N GLY A 568 16.03 -43.41 15.91
CA GLY A 568 16.55 -44.29 14.86
C GLY A 568 17.49 -43.54 13.90
N ALA A 569 17.12 -42.31 13.53
CA ALA A 569 17.96 -41.47 12.67
C ALA A 569 19.29 -41.09 13.35
N LEU A 570 19.24 -40.71 14.64
CA LEU A 570 20.43 -40.38 15.43
C LEU A 570 21.36 -41.59 15.67
N GLU A 571 20.80 -42.78 15.91
CA GLU A 571 21.60 -44.01 16.03
C GLU A 571 22.27 -44.38 14.70
N LEU A 572 21.60 -44.12 13.57
CA LEU A 572 22.20 -44.32 12.24
C LEU A 572 23.37 -43.35 12.00
N ASP A 573 23.22 -42.07 12.35
CA ASP A 573 24.28 -41.07 12.25
C ASP A 573 25.48 -41.39 13.17
N LEU A 574 25.23 -42.05 14.30
CA LEU A 574 26.27 -42.58 15.21
C LEU A 574 26.95 -43.86 14.67
N GLY A 575 26.56 -44.34 13.49
CA GLY A 575 27.10 -45.56 12.90
C GLY A 575 26.63 -46.85 13.58
N ARG A 576 25.43 -46.84 14.18
CA ARG A 576 24.83 -47.99 14.89
C ARG A 576 23.57 -48.50 14.17
N PRO A 577 23.73 -49.08 12.96
CA PRO A 577 22.60 -49.50 12.13
C PRO A 577 21.70 -50.55 12.80
N ASP A 578 22.25 -51.44 13.63
CA ASP A 578 21.47 -52.45 14.34
C ASP A 578 20.49 -51.82 15.34
N GLN A 579 20.94 -50.81 16.10
CA GLN A 579 20.06 -50.09 17.02
C GLN A 579 19.05 -49.25 16.24
N ALA A 580 19.49 -48.55 15.19
CA ALA A 580 18.59 -47.79 14.33
C ALA A 580 17.46 -48.65 13.75
N TYR A 581 17.77 -49.87 13.30
CA TYR A 581 16.78 -50.82 12.80
C TYR A 581 15.69 -51.10 13.85
N ILE A 582 16.10 -51.43 15.08
CA ILE A 582 15.18 -51.73 16.20
C ILE A 582 14.24 -50.54 16.46
N GLU A 583 14.79 -49.32 16.49
CA GLU A 583 13.99 -48.14 16.81
C GLU A 583 13.05 -47.76 15.67
N PHE A 584 13.47 -47.86 14.40
CA PHE A 584 12.58 -47.66 13.27
C PHE A 584 11.50 -48.73 13.17
N GLU A 585 11.79 -49.99 13.48
CA GLU A 585 10.80 -51.07 13.50
C GLU A 585 9.74 -50.81 14.59
N ARG A 586 10.17 -50.42 15.79
CA ARG A 586 9.26 -50.01 16.87
C ARG A 586 8.42 -48.79 16.50
N ALA A 587 9.03 -47.79 15.85
CA ALA A 587 8.33 -46.61 15.35
C ALA A 587 7.27 -46.99 14.31
N LEU A 588 7.60 -47.90 13.37
CA LEU A 588 6.70 -48.38 12.34
C LEU A 588 5.47 -49.09 12.93
N VAL A 589 5.68 -49.95 13.93
CA VAL A 589 4.58 -50.62 14.64
C VAL A 589 3.69 -49.58 15.32
N GLY A 590 4.26 -48.65 16.09
CA GLY A 590 3.50 -47.61 16.78
C GLY A 590 2.74 -46.67 15.82
N ALA A 591 3.36 -46.31 14.69
CA ALA A 591 2.73 -45.49 13.67
C ALA A 591 1.53 -46.20 13.01
N ARG A 592 1.65 -47.49 12.71
CA ARG A 592 0.55 -48.30 12.16
C ARG A 592 -0.60 -48.46 13.15
N GLU A 593 -0.29 -48.73 14.42
CA GLU A 593 -1.29 -48.85 15.49
C GLU A 593 -2.04 -47.54 15.75
N SER A 594 -1.36 -46.40 15.56
CA SER A 594 -1.96 -45.06 15.71
C SER A 594 -2.51 -44.51 14.39
N THR A 595 -2.42 -45.25 13.28
CA THR A 595 -2.77 -44.79 11.92
C THR A 595 -2.09 -43.46 11.52
N ASP A 596 -0.89 -43.20 12.05
CA ASP A 596 -0.08 -42.02 11.74
C ASP A 596 0.78 -42.26 10.50
N LEU A 597 0.14 -42.13 9.34
CA LEU A 597 0.75 -42.40 8.03
C LEU A 597 2.05 -41.58 7.76
N PRO A 598 2.16 -40.28 8.12
CA PRO A 598 3.42 -39.54 8.00
C PRO A 598 4.59 -40.18 8.76
N THR A 599 4.35 -40.63 9.99
CA THR A 599 5.38 -41.28 10.82
C THR A 599 5.70 -42.68 10.29
N GLU A 600 4.70 -43.43 9.81
CA GLU A 600 4.91 -44.71 9.12
C GLU A 600 5.83 -44.54 7.90
N ALA A 601 5.57 -43.55 7.05
CA ALA A 601 6.41 -43.25 5.89
C ALA A 601 7.86 -42.91 6.25
N LYS A 602 8.07 -42.13 7.32
CA LYS A 602 9.42 -41.81 7.80
C LYS A 602 10.15 -43.03 8.35
N ALA A 603 9.47 -43.87 9.14
CA ALA A 603 10.05 -45.10 9.68
C ALA A 603 10.41 -46.10 8.56
N LEU A 604 9.55 -46.27 7.55
CA LEU A 604 9.85 -47.10 6.37
C LEU A 604 11.07 -46.57 5.58
N HIS A 605 11.16 -45.26 5.38
CA HIS A 605 12.33 -44.64 4.75
C HIS A 605 13.61 -44.89 5.56
N GLY A 606 13.54 -44.72 6.88
CA GLY A 606 14.65 -44.98 7.80
C GLY A 606 15.11 -46.44 7.79
N LEU A 607 14.20 -47.41 7.73
CA LEU A 607 14.54 -48.82 7.52
C LEU A 607 15.26 -49.05 6.19
N GLY A 608 14.83 -48.36 5.13
CA GLY A 608 15.53 -48.32 3.85
C GLY A 608 16.97 -47.82 3.98
N ASP A 609 17.18 -46.71 4.70
CA ASP A 609 18.51 -46.14 4.95
C ASP A 609 19.41 -47.06 5.76
N VAL A 610 18.86 -47.76 6.75
CA VAL A 610 19.59 -48.76 7.52
C VAL A 610 20.03 -49.90 6.61
N CYS A 611 19.10 -50.50 5.85
CA CYS A 611 19.39 -51.59 4.92
C CYS A 611 20.43 -51.18 3.86
N ARG A 612 20.33 -49.96 3.33
CA ARG A 612 21.30 -49.38 2.40
C ARG A 612 22.69 -49.28 3.03
N THR A 613 22.78 -48.79 4.27
CA THR A 613 24.05 -48.60 5.00
C THR A 613 24.77 -49.93 5.26
N VAL A 614 24.03 -51.00 5.54
CA VAL A 614 24.59 -52.35 5.76
C VAL A 614 24.75 -53.18 4.48
N GLY A 615 24.46 -52.61 3.30
CA GLY A 615 24.62 -53.29 2.00
C GLY A 615 23.51 -54.29 1.63
N ARG A 616 22.35 -54.26 2.31
CA ARG A 616 21.18 -55.10 2.02
C ARG A 616 20.28 -54.41 0.99
N THR A 617 20.79 -54.23 -0.22
CA THR A 617 20.17 -53.40 -1.27
C THR A 617 18.75 -53.85 -1.67
N SER A 618 18.48 -55.15 -1.76
CA SER A 618 17.14 -55.66 -2.09
C SER A 618 16.10 -55.29 -1.04
N GLU A 619 16.45 -55.40 0.25
CA GLU A 619 15.55 -55.02 1.35
C GLU A 619 15.35 -53.50 1.41
N ALA A 620 16.40 -52.71 1.12
CA ALA A 620 16.29 -51.25 1.03
C ALA A 620 15.28 -50.82 -0.05
N ILE A 621 15.31 -51.45 -1.23
CA ILE A 621 14.34 -51.20 -2.31
C ILE A 621 12.90 -51.46 -1.85
N ASP A 622 12.66 -52.55 -1.13
CA ASP A 622 11.32 -52.92 -0.66
C ASP A 622 10.79 -51.94 0.40
N TRP A 623 11.66 -51.47 1.30
CA TRP A 623 11.31 -50.44 2.27
C TRP A 623 11.04 -49.08 1.63
N TYR A 624 11.88 -48.63 0.71
CA TYR A 624 11.65 -47.37 0.00
C TYR A 624 10.37 -47.41 -0.86
N ARG A 625 10.03 -48.54 -1.48
CA ARG A 625 8.75 -48.69 -2.20
C ARG A 625 7.55 -48.52 -1.27
N GLN A 626 7.56 -49.18 -0.11
CA GLN A 626 6.50 -48.99 0.88
C GLN A 626 6.42 -47.53 1.36
N ALA A 627 7.56 -46.87 1.58
CA ALA A 627 7.59 -45.46 1.93
C ALA A 627 6.96 -44.58 0.81
N VAL A 628 7.32 -44.83 -0.45
CA VAL A 628 6.75 -44.14 -1.63
C VAL A 628 5.23 -44.31 -1.67
N ASP A 629 4.72 -45.54 -1.49
CA ASP A 629 3.28 -45.81 -1.51
C ASP A 629 2.53 -45.05 -0.41
N VAL A 630 3.07 -45.04 0.82
CA VAL A 630 2.46 -44.31 1.94
C VAL A 630 2.52 -42.80 1.70
N ARG A 631 3.68 -42.26 1.26
CA ARG A 631 3.85 -40.83 1.01
C ARG A 631 2.97 -40.31 -0.12
N HIS A 632 2.78 -41.12 -1.17
CA HIS A 632 1.83 -40.83 -2.24
C HIS A 632 0.39 -40.75 -1.70
N ARG A 633 -0.02 -41.67 -0.80
CA ARG A 633 -1.36 -41.66 -0.20
C ARG A 633 -1.62 -40.46 0.70
N VAL A 634 -0.62 -39.97 1.43
CA VAL A 634 -0.77 -38.81 2.33
C VAL A 634 -0.47 -37.47 1.67
N GLY A 635 -0.01 -37.45 0.42
CA GLY A 635 0.35 -36.22 -0.28
C GLY A 635 1.64 -35.55 0.22
N ASP A 636 2.52 -36.28 0.90
CA ASP A 636 3.83 -35.78 1.33
C ASP A 636 4.78 -35.70 0.14
N ARG A 637 4.68 -34.59 -0.62
CA ARG A 637 5.42 -34.40 -1.88
C ARG A 637 6.93 -34.43 -1.69
N PHE A 638 7.45 -33.68 -0.72
CA PHE A 638 8.89 -33.62 -0.48
C PHE A 638 9.45 -34.99 -0.07
N GLY A 639 8.80 -35.63 0.89
CA GLY A 639 9.20 -36.96 1.33
C GLY A 639 9.09 -38.03 0.24
N LEU A 640 8.07 -37.91 -0.62
CA LEU A 640 7.88 -38.77 -1.79
C LEU A 640 9.09 -38.61 -2.73
N ALA A 641 9.50 -37.38 -3.03
CA ALA A 641 10.67 -37.10 -3.85
C ALA A 641 11.96 -37.69 -3.24
N CYS A 642 12.19 -37.52 -1.93
CA CYS A 642 13.34 -38.11 -1.24
C CYS A 642 13.34 -39.65 -1.30
N SER A 643 12.18 -40.29 -1.10
CA SER A 643 12.07 -41.75 -1.14
C SER A 643 12.24 -42.29 -2.57
N LEU A 644 11.70 -41.59 -3.58
CA LEU A 644 11.89 -41.91 -4.99
C LEU A 644 13.35 -41.73 -5.43
N PHE A 645 14.03 -40.69 -4.95
CA PHE A 645 15.43 -40.43 -5.25
C PHE A 645 16.33 -41.56 -4.73
N GLU A 646 16.18 -41.96 -3.45
CA GLU A 646 16.95 -43.08 -2.91
C GLU A 646 16.57 -44.43 -3.52
N LEU A 647 15.27 -44.67 -3.78
CA LEU A 647 14.81 -45.85 -4.50
C LEU A 647 15.47 -45.96 -5.89
N GLY A 648 15.50 -44.85 -6.64
CA GLY A 648 16.12 -44.79 -7.96
C GLY A 648 17.61 -45.13 -7.93
N LYS A 649 18.36 -44.58 -6.95
CA LYS A 649 19.78 -44.91 -6.74
C LYS A 649 19.98 -46.39 -6.43
N GLN A 650 19.16 -46.99 -5.57
CA GLN A 650 19.27 -48.42 -5.26
C GLN A 650 18.90 -49.31 -6.45
N LEU A 651 17.89 -48.93 -7.24
CA LEU A 651 17.50 -49.65 -8.46
C LEU A 651 18.59 -49.61 -9.53
N ALA A 652 19.26 -48.47 -9.70
CA ALA A 652 20.40 -48.35 -10.60
C ALA A 652 21.55 -49.28 -10.16
N ALA A 653 21.87 -49.31 -8.87
CA ALA A 653 22.93 -50.16 -8.32
C ALA A 653 22.70 -51.67 -8.52
N VAL A 654 21.45 -52.13 -8.64
CA VAL A 654 21.11 -53.54 -8.91
C VAL A 654 20.82 -53.83 -10.39
N GLY A 655 21.15 -52.91 -11.30
CA GLY A 655 21.01 -53.12 -12.74
C GLY A 655 19.56 -53.06 -13.23
N ARG A 656 18.70 -52.23 -12.63
CA ARG A 656 17.31 -51.97 -13.06
C ARG A 656 17.14 -50.52 -13.58
N PRO A 657 17.85 -50.13 -14.66
CA PRO A 657 17.94 -48.72 -15.10
C PRO A 657 16.60 -48.12 -15.53
N ALA A 658 15.69 -48.91 -16.12
CA ALA A 658 14.39 -48.41 -16.55
C ALA A 658 13.50 -47.96 -15.37
N GLU A 659 13.46 -48.76 -14.28
CA GLU A 659 12.71 -48.39 -13.08
C GLU A 659 13.41 -47.29 -12.29
N ALA A 660 14.74 -47.29 -12.26
CA ALA A 660 15.54 -46.23 -11.65
C ALA A 660 15.26 -44.86 -12.31
N GLY A 661 15.25 -44.82 -13.65
CA GLY A 661 14.95 -43.62 -14.42
C GLY A 661 13.53 -43.09 -14.18
N GLN A 662 12.53 -43.96 -14.05
CA GLN A 662 11.16 -43.55 -13.72
C GLN A 662 11.07 -42.90 -12.33
N ALA A 663 11.68 -43.53 -11.32
CA ALA A 663 11.66 -43.00 -9.96
C ALA A 663 12.39 -41.64 -9.87
N LEU A 664 13.57 -41.53 -10.49
CA LEU A 664 14.35 -40.29 -10.51
C LEU A 664 13.67 -39.17 -11.30
N ALA A 665 13.03 -39.48 -12.43
CA ALA A 665 12.28 -38.48 -13.20
C ALA A 665 11.11 -37.89 -12.39
N GLN A 666 10.38 -38.73 -11.65
CA GLN A 666 9.33 -38.26 -10.75
C GLN A 666 9.89 -37.41 -9.60
N ALA A 667 11.02 -37.83 -9.00
CA ALA A 667 11.69 -37.05 -7.97
C ALA A 667 12.12 -35.66 -8.49
N VAL A 668 12.70 -35.58 -9.70
CA VAL A 668 13.09 -34.31 -10.34
C VAL A 668 11.89 -33.38 -10.51
N VAL A 669 10.76 -33.86 -11.04
CA VAL A 669 9.56 -33.02 -11.21
C VAL A 669 9.10 -32.45 -9.88
N ILE A 670 9.08 -33.26 -8.82
CA ILE A 670 8.63 -32.81 -7.52
C ILE A 670 9.63 -31.83 -6.89
N PHE A 671 10.94 -32.11 -6.93
CA PHE A 671 11.94 -31.19 -6.39
C PHE A 671 11.95 -29.85 -7.15
N ASP A 672 11.74 -29.85 -8.47
CA ASP A 672 11.67 -28.63 -9.30
C ASP A 672 10.45 -27.76 -8.91
N ASP A 673 9.27 -28.39 -8.75
CA ASP A 673 8.06 -27.73 -8.26
C ASP A 673 8.24 -27.13 -6.85
N LEU A 674 8.99 -27.82 -5.99
CA LEU A 674 9.30 -27.37 -4.63
C LEU A 674 10.48 -26.39 -4.57
N LYS A 675 11.17 -26.15 -5.70
CA LYS A 675 12.41 -25.36 -5.79
C LYS A 675 13.49 -25.85 -4.81
N ASP A 676 13.58 -27.15 -4.64
CA ASP A 676 14.51 -27.78 -3.71
C ASP A 676 15.89 -28.01 -4.37
N PRO A 677 17.01 -27.71 -3.69
CA PRO A 677 18.35 -27.89 -4.26
C PRO A 677 18.70 -29.34 -4.63
N LEU A 678 18.03 -30.34 -4.04
CA LEU A 678 18.21 -31.76 -4.38
C LEU A 678 17.81 -32.08 -5.83
N VAL A 679 17.11 -31.18 -6.52
CA VAL A 679 16.77 -31.34 -7.95
C VAL A 679 18.02 -31.55 -8.81
N GLU A 680 19.15 -30.91 -8.48
CA GLU A 680 20.38 -31.02 -9.26
C GLU A 680 21.05 -32.39 -9.09
N ASP A 681 21.05 -32.93 -7.87
CA ASP A 681 21.56 -34.29 -7.61
C ASP A 681 20.66 -35.35 -8.26
N ALA A 682 19.34 -35.15 -8.22
CA ALA A 682 18.37 -36.02 -8.89
C ALA A 682 18.55 -35.99 -10.42
N ARG A 683 18.77 -34.81 -11.02
CA ARG A 683 19.06 -34.64 -12.45
C ARG A 683 20.36 -35.34 -12.85
N ARG A 684 21.42 -35.21 -12.03
CA ARG A 684 22.70 -35.89 -12.27
C ARG A 684 22.53 -37.40 -12.26
N CYS A 685 21.91 -37.96 -11.22
CA CYS A 685 21.66 -39.41 -11.16
C CYS A 685 20.78 -39.92 -12.30
N LEU A 686 19.80 -39.13 -12.75
CA LEU A 686 18.96 -39.47 -13.90
C LEU A 686 19.76 -39.47 -15.22
N ALA A 687 20.66 -38.50 -15.40
CA ALA A 687 21.52 -38.40 -16.57
C ALA A 687 22.53 -39.57 -16.64
N ASP A 688 23.11 -39.96 -15.51
CA ASP A 688 24.07 -41.07 -15.43
C ASP A 688 23.45 -42.40 -15.90
N ILE A 689 22.16 -42.65 -15.61
CA ILE A 689 21.43 -43.83 -16.07
C ILE A 689 21.16 -43.79 -17.59
N GLY A 690 20.96 -42.60 -18.15
CA GLY A 690 20.71 -42.41 -19.58
C GLY A 690 21.98 -42.50 -20.45
N GLY A 691 23.17 -42.30 -19.86
CA GLY A 691 24.45 -42.30 -20.55
C GLY A 691 25.11 -43.68 -20.73
N GLU A 692 24.63 -44.73 -20.06
CA GLU A 692 25.19 -46.10 -20.14
C GLU A 692 24.69 -46.92 -21.36
N GLY A 693 24.01 -46.27 -22.32
CA GLY A 693 23.31 -46.93 -23.43
C GLY A 693 23.72 -46.57 -24.86
N ASP A 694 24.76 -45.76 -25.09
CA ASP A 694 25.28 -45.40 -26.43
C ASP A 694 26.61 -46.08 -26.79
#